data_AF-A0A7X8MF20-F1
#
_entry.id   AF-A0A7X8MF20-F1
#
_cell.length_a   1.000
_cell.length_b   1.000
_cell.length_c   1.000
_cell.angle_alpha   90.00
_cell.angle_beta   90.00
_cell.angle_gamma   90.00
#
_symmetry.space_group_name_H-M   'P 1'
#
loop_
_entity.id
_entity.type
_entity.pdbx_description
1 polymer ?
#
loop_
_entity_poly.entity_id
_entity_poly.type
_entity_poly.pdbx_seq_one_letter_code
_entity_poly.pdbx_strand_id
1 'polypeptide(L)'
;MRKFIGLFLFVLLLLVVSLLCFGYYSLHRIASEKPGVLAVSGLDQPVDIRRDLWGIPHIYSQTDHDLFFAIGFAQAQDRLFQMDLFRRAACGTLSEIFGERTMPLDEWSRTMGLVPLSDRLLAALPSESRRLLESYSAGVNAWLQSDPPQPLECTLLQYRVQPWQPQESLAVLRLFGWLLSMGWHVDPVLGEITQKVGREKMQRLTGGISAAVDPAAAQALAGLAPLFHEVLGFAPNGLGSNGWAVSGFRSSSSAPLLANDTHLPFLTPSVYYLLHLSSPGYQAVGASFPGLPGIVVGRNRHIAWGVTHGMIDDFDFYQLAADSLDSAKFIYNGSALQYTLREERVAIKGAAEKRIRIRSTPWGPLMPATAFARHPLAMQWSGFTLSDEWTAFLKMMTATNWYEFRAALSTCKTPGEHFIYADRSGHIGSQLAAAVPQRSFAGCFASVPDSLAQRRWLSEVPFTSLPSQTDPVSGYVVHANQRLGNSSDPFPLSGYWEPPYRYQRIVDRLDSLQRLSLNDMKALQNDLYNGHAAWFVPRIIASLSGYSAQSDSPEHLAKELLHGWNYQQTQESIAALIYEMTYLQVFRNTLVDELGGDLLDRFLALPHVNVALLDGLIARGDSSWFDDVHTPEKETCREILAKSFFSAVDSLKKQRGGNLGNWTWGAVHTLSGFHPLALHPVVGRFFAFPEIPAAGGNFTLCNATYIYQQPFKTFVGPCIRQLVDLSTQEYHVILYGGQSGHPFSRHYQDQKTLWRQGKLITLTLDPSAENRSIWTLFRLLPK
;
A
#
# COMPACT_ATOMS: atom_id res chain seq x y z
N MET A 1 24.86 -53.10 -26.97
CA MET A 1 23.95 -51.93 -26.92
C MET A 1 23.04 -51.91 -25.69
N ARG A 2 22.13 -52.89 -25.47
CA ARG A 2 21.17 -52.84 -24.34
C ARG A 2 21.79 -52.67 -22.94
N LYS A 3 22.92 -53.34 -22.64
CA LYS A 3 23.63 -53.19 -21.35
C LYS A 3 24.24 -51.79 -21.14
N PHE A 4 24.72 -51.15 -22.20
CA PHE A 4 25.29 -49.79 -22.14
C PHE A 4 24.22 -48.72 -21.96
N ILE A 5 23.05 -48.89 -22.60
CA ILE A 5 21.91 -47.99 -22.41
C ILE A 5 21.37 -48.08 -20.97
N GLY A 6 21.28 -49.29 -20.41
CA GLY A 6 20.87 -49.48 -19.01
C GLY A 6 21.82 -48.84 -18.00
N LEU A 7 23.13 -48.97 -18.20
CA LEU A 7 24.14 -48.33 -17.34
C LEU A 7 24.11 -46.80 -17.45
N PHE A 8 23.95 -46.26 -18.66
CA PHE A 8 23.83 -44.82 -18.89
C PHE A 8 22.59 -44.23 -18.20
N LEU A 9 21.43 -44.87 -18.34
CA LEU A 9 20.19 -44.43 -17.68
C LEU A 9 20.28 -44.50 -16.16
N PHE A 10 20.95 -45.54 -15.62
CA PHE A 10 21.18 -45.67 -14.18
C PHE A 10 22.11 -44.58 -13.62
N VAL A 11 23.21 -44.27 -14.33
CA VAL A 11 24.12 -43.17 -13.96
C VAL A 11 23.43 -41.82 -14.05
N LEU A 12 22.61 -41.58 -15.09
CA LEU A 12 21.83 -40.36 -15.23
C LEU A 12 20.81 -40.21 -14.08
N LEU A 13 20.12 -41.30 -13.71
CA LEU A 13 19.21 -41.31 -12.57
C LEU A 13 19.94 -40.98 -11.26
N LEU A 14 21.11 -41.58 -11.01
CA LEU A 14 21.92 -41.28 -9.82
C LEU A 14 22.40 -39.83 -9.79
N LEU A 15 22.78 -39.26 -10.94
CA LEU A 15 23.16 -37.85 -11.06
C LEU A 15 21.97 -36.93 -10.76
N VAL A 16 20.79 -37.23 -11.31
CA VAL A 16 19.55 -36.48 -11.04
C VAL A 16 19.17 -36.60 -9.57
N VAL A 17 19.19 -37.79 -8.99
CA VAL A 17 18.89 -38.01 -7.56
C VAL A 17 19.92 -37.29 -6.68
N SER A 18 21.21 -37.34 -7.02
CA SER A 18 22.27 -36.65 -6.28
C SER A 18 22.10 -35.13 -6.36
N LEU A 19 21.78 -34.57 -7.54
CA LEU A 19 21.44 -33.16 -7.72
C LEU A 19 20.18 -32.76 -6.96
N LEU A 20 19.15 -33.60 -6.94
CA LEU A 20 17.92 -33.37 -6.18
C LEU A 20 18.17 -33.45 -4.67
N CYS A 21 18.95 -34.42 -4.19
CA CYS A 21 19.31 -34.56 -2.78
C CYS A 21 20.26 -33.44 -2.32
N PHE A 22 21.24 -33.06 -3.13
CA PHE A 22 22.14 -31.94 -2.85
C PHE A 22 21.41 -30.60 -2.89
N GLY A 23 20.51 -30.41 -3.87
CA GLY A 23 19.60 -29.28 -3.94
C GLY A 23 18.70 -29.21 -2.73
N TYR A 24 18.01 -30.30 -2.39
CA TYR A 24 17.16 -30.41 -1.20
C TYR A 24 17.94 -30.15 0.10
N TYR A 25 19.12 -30.77 0.28
CA TYR A 25 19.97 -30.57 1.45
C TYR A 25 20.48 -29.13 1.57
N SER A 26 20.91 -28.53 0.46
CA SER A 26 21.38 -27.14 0.44
C SER A 26 20.23 -26.18 0.74
N LEU A 27 19.06 -26.38 0.16
CA LEU A 27 17.86 -25.57 0.39
C LEU A 27 17.32 -25.72 1.82
N HIS A 28 17.36 -26.91 2.42
CA HIS A 28 17.01 -27.12 3.83
C HIS A 28 18.04 -26.55 4.81
N ARG A 29 19.33 -26.58 4.45
CA ARG A 29 20.37 -25.94 5.26
C ARG A 29 20.24 -24.40 5.25
N ILE A 30 19.78 -23.82 4.13
CA ILE A 30 19.51 -22.38 4.00
C ILE A 30 18.23 -21.98 4.77
N ALA A 31 17.19 -22.82 4.74
CA ALA A 31 15.90 -22.55 5.40
C ALA A 31 15.90 -22.76 6.94
N SER A 32 16.95 -23.36 7.49
CA SER A 32 16.99 -23.76 8.90
C SER A 32 17.33 -22.58 9.81
N GLU A 33 16.31 -22.05 10.49
CA GLU A 33 16.43 -21.32 11.76
C GLU A 33 17.10 -22.25 12.79
N LYS A 34 18.43 -22.34 12.78
CA LYS A 34 19.11 -23.25 13.73
C LYS A 34 19.08 -22.61 15.11
N PRO A 35 18.58 -23.29 16.15
CA PRO A 35 18.90 -22.91 17.52
C PRO A 35 20.42 -22.84 17.66
N GLY A 36 20.92 -21.83 18.35
CA GLY A 36 22.35 -21.58 18.37
C GLY A 36 22.79 -20.46 19.27
N VAL A 37 24.09 -20.45 19.56
CA VAL A 37 24.77 -19.36 20.24
C VAL A 37 25.76 -18.76 19.23
N LEU A 38 25.68 -17.45 19.00
CA LEU A 38 26.57 -16.74 18.09
C LEU A 38 27.21 -15.55 18.80
N ALA A 39 28.53 -15.48 18.81
CA ALA A 39 29.26 -14.29 19.28
C ALA A 39 29.36 -13.25 18.16
N VAL A 40 28.92 -12.02 18.42
CA VAL A 40 28.90 -10.92 17.46
C VAL A 40 29.51 -9.65 18.07
N SER A 41 30.17 -8.85 17.23
CA SER A 41 30.68 -7.54 17.64
C SER A 41 29.54 -6.52 17.74
N GLY A 42 29.64 -5.59 18.69
CA GLY A 42 28.68 -4.48 18.83
C GLY A 42 27.44 -4.79 19.66
N LEU A 43 27.48 -5.83 20.52
CA LEU A 43 26.53 -6.02 21.61
C LEU A 43 27.19 -5.66 22.94
N ASP A 44 26.44 -5.05 23.85
CA ASP A 44 26.88 -4.78 25.21
C ASP A 44 26.57 -5.95 26.14
N GLN A 45 25.43 -6.60 25.95
CA GLN A 45 24.95 -7.73 26.74
C GLN A 45 24.41 -8.88 25.86
N PRO A 46 24.31 -10.11 26.41
CA PRO A 46 23.62 -11.20 25.72
C PRO A 46 22.17 -10.87 25.36
N VAL A 47 21.73 -11.29 24.17
CA VAL A 47 20.34 -11.14 23.70
C VAL A 47 19.76 -12.51 23.34
N ASP A 48 18.53 -12.76 23.78
CA ASP A 48 17.75 -13.95 23.40
C ASP A 48 16.75 -13.57 22.29
N ILE A 49 16.89 -14.18 21.12
CA ILE A 49 15.89 -14.15 20.04
C ILE A 49 15.18 -15.50 20.05
N ARG A 50 13.92 -15.53 20.47
CA ARG A 50 13.10 -16.75 20.50
C ARG A 50 12.08 -16.72 19.38
N ARG A 51 12.00 -17.77 18.56
CA ARG A 51 11.01 -17.88 17.49
C ARG A 51 9.88 -18.82 17.87
N ASP A 52 8.66 -18.32 17.73
CA ASP A 52 7.45 -19.08 18.03
C ASP A 52 7.08 -20.07 16.91
N LEU A 53 5.86 -20.65 16.99
CA LEU A 53 5.36 -21.61 16.00
C LEU A 53 5.11 -21.00 14.61
N TRP A 54 5.10 -19.68 14.48
CA TRP A 54 4.89 -18.92 13.24
C TRP A 54 6.16 -18.22 12.77
N GLY A 55 7.30 -18.51 13.41
CA GLY A 55 8.61 -17.94 13.10
C GLY A 55 8.79 -16.51 13.62
N ILE A 56 7.85 -15.98 14.41
CA ILE A 56 7.86 -14.60 14.89
C ILE A 56 8.94 -14.46 15.96
N PRO A 57 9.86 -13.48 15.84
CA PRO A 57 10.89 -13.25 16.84
C PRO A 57 10.35 -12.51 18.08
N HIS A 58 10.54 -13.13 19.23
CA HIS A 58 10.42 -12.56 20.57
C HIS A 58 11.83 -12.22 21.07
N ILE A 59 12.17 -10.95 21.10
CA ILE A 59 13.51 -10.44 21.40
C ILE A 59 13.55 -9.96 22.85
N TYR A 60 14.45 -10.53 23.64
CA TYR A 60 14.67 -10.22 25.05
C TYR A 60 16.09 -9.70 25.25
N SER A 61 16.20 -8.45 25.68
CA SER A 61 17.46 -7.74 25.87
C SER A 61 17.53 -7.06 27.25
N GLN A 62 18.75 -6.85 27.74
CA GLN A 62 18.99 -6.07 28.97
C GLN A 62 19.20 -4.57 28.68
N THR A 63 19.41 -4.18 27.41
CA THR A 63 19.58 -2.80 26.99
C THR A 63 18.74 -2.50 25.75
N ASP A 64 18.33 -1.24 25.59
CA ASP A 64 17.60 -0.81 24.40
C ASP A 64 18.49 -0.85 23.15
N HIS A 65 19.78 -0.51 23.28
CA HIS A 65 20.78 -0.65 22.21
C HIS A 65 20.78 -2.06 21.62
N ASP A 66 20.95 -3.07 22.48
CA ASP A 66 21.04 -4.47 22.07
C ASP A 66 19.70 -5.00 21.54
N LEU A 67 18.57 -4.43 21.99
CA LEU A 67 17.25 -4.72 21.44
C LEU A 67 17.19 -4.30 19.96
N PHE A 68 17.54 -3.05 19.63
CA PHE A 68 17.50 -2.56 18.25
C PHE A 68 18.51 -3.26 17.36
N PHE A 69 19.70 -3.58 17.88
CA PHE A 69 20.65 -4.48 17.21
C PHE A 69 19.99 -5.81 16.84
N ALA A 70 19.34 -6.48 17.80
CA ALA A 70 18.72 -7.77 17.54
C ALA A 70 17.51 -7.69 16.59
N ILE A 71 16.78 -6.58 16.54
CA ILE A 71 15.74 -6.35 15.52
C ILE A 71 16.36 -6.38 14.12
N GLY A 72 17.47 -5.66 13.92
CA GLY A 72 18.21 -5.63 12.65
C GLY A 72 18.72 -7.01 12.26
N PHE A 73 19.31 -7.73 13.22
CA PHE A 73 19.77 -9.10 13.01
C PHE A 73 18.64 -10.05 12.60
N ALA A 74 17.50 -10.02 13.31
CA ALA A 74 16.35 -10.88 13.04
C ALA A 74 15.68 -10.59 11.70
N GLN A 75 15.47 -9.31 11.37
CA GLN A 75 14.93 -8.92 10.07
C GLN A 75 15.88 -9.33 8.93
N ALA A 76 17.19 -9.14 9.09
CA ALA A 76 18.18 -9.56 8.09
C ALA A 76 18.21 -11.10 7.94
N GLN A 77 18.05 -11.85 9.02
CA GLN A 77 17.94 -13.30 8.94
C GLN A 77 16.75 -13.75 8.09
N ASP A 78 15.61 -13.06 8.17
CA ASP A 78 14.37 -13.51 7.55
C ASP A 78 14.05 -12.86 6.20
N ARG A 79 14.46 -11.61 6.00
CA ARG A 79 13.94 -10.71 4.95
C ARG A 79 15.02 -9.97 4.16
N LEU A 80 16.29 -10.42 4.21
CA LEU A 80 17.43 -9.70 3.64
C LEU A 80 17.24 -9.23 2.18
N PHE A 81 16.72 -10.09 1.30
CA PHE A 81 16.48 -9.71 -0.10
C PHE A 81 15.42 -8.62 -0.22
N GLN A 82 14.30 -8.73 0.51
CA GLN A 82 13.23 -7.73 0.49
C GLN A 82 13.72 -6.38 1.05
N MET A 83 14.51 -6.41 2.13
CA MET A 83 15.16 -5.20 2.68
C MET A 83 16.06 -4.53 1.63
N ASP A 84 16.92 -5.31 0.98
CA ASP A 84 17.83 -4.80 -0.04
C ASP A 84 17.11 -4.30 -1.29
N LEU A 85 16.01 -4.93 -1.69
CA LEU A 85 15.18 -4.51 -2.82
C LEU A 85 14.59 -3.11 -2.57
N PHE A 86 14.00 -2.86 -1.39
CA PHE A 86 13.50 -1.54 -1.04
C PHE A 86 14.62 -0.52 -0.90
N ARG A 87 15.77 -0.90 -0.31
CA ARG A 87 16.95 -0.04 -0.24
C ARG A 87 17.41 0.40 -1.64
N ARG A 88 17.53 -0.54 -2.57
CA ARG A 88 17.98 -0.27 -3.94
C ARG A 88 17.00 0.62 -4.71
N ALA A 89 15.70 0.42 -4.52
CA ALA A 89 14.70 1.31 -5.09
C ALA A 89 14.78 2.72 -4.49
N ALA A 90 14.98 2.83 -3.18
CA ALA A 90 15.12 4.11 -2.50
C ALA A 90 16.41 4.84 -2.87
N CYS A 91 17.51 4.10 -3.08
CA CYS A 91 18.83 4.65 -3.38
C CYS A 91 19.12 4.79 -4.88
N GLY A 92 18.26 4.27 -5.76
CA GLY A 92 18.46 4.30 -7.20
C GLY A 92 19.65 3.46 -7.64
N THR A 93 19.63 2.16 -7.27
CA THR A 93 20.66 1.16 -7.59
C THR A 93 20.03 -0.22 -7.93
N LEU A 94 18.81 -0.24 -8.47
CA LEU A 94 18.15 -1.46 -8.96
C LEU A 94 18.82 -1.98 -10.24
N SER A 95 19.29 -1.09 -11.11
CA SER A 95 19.91 -1.44 -12.39
C SER A 95 21.22 -2.19 -12.25
N GLU A 96 21.88 -2.12 -11.09
CA GLU A 96 23.03 -2.94 -10.75
C GLU A 96 22.70 -4.44 -10.67
N ILE A 97 21.44 -4.80 -10.43
CA ILE A 97 21.01 -6.21 -10.31
C ILE A 97 20.01 -6.63 -11.38
N PHE A 98 19.19 -5.70 -11.89
CA PHE A 98 18.17 -5.97 -12.92
C PHE A 98 18.51 -5.40 -14.32
N GLY A 99 19.65 -4.70 -14.47
CA GLY A 99 20.09 -4.14 -15.75
C GLY A 99 19.26 -2.93 -16.21
N GLU A 100 19.23 -2.71 -17.52
CA GLU A 100 18.61 -1.51 -18.11
C GLU A 100 17.10 -1.37 -17.84
N ARG A 101 16.39 -2.49 -17.61
CA ARG A 101 14.94 -2.50 -17.37
C ARG A 101 14.53 -1.60 -16.19
N THR A 102 15.34 -1.53 -15.14
CA THR A 102 15.04 -0.74 -13.93
C THR A 102 15.67 0.65 -13.95
N MET A 103 16.31 1.03 -15.05
CA MET A 103 16.95 2.34 -15.18
C MET A 103 15.97 3.50 -14.99
N PRO A 104 14.70 3.45 -15.45
CA PRO A 104 13.74 4.51 -15.17
C PRO A 104 13.46 4.71 -13.67
N LEU A 105 13.46 3.65 -12.87
CA LEU A 105 13.27 3.75 -11.42
C LEU A 105 14.51 4.30 -10.71
N ASP A 106 15.71 3.92 -11.17
CA ASP A 106 16.95 4.49 -10.63
C ASP A 106 17.05 5.98 -10.97
N GLU A 107 16.76 6.36 -12.22
CA GLU A 107 16.72 7.76 -12.66
C GLU A 107 15.68 8.57 -11.87
N TRP A 108 14.50 7.99 -11.60
CA TRP A 108 13.49 8.58 -10.71
C TRP A 108 14.06 8.80 -9.30
N SER A 109 14.58 7.77 -8.64
CA SER A 109 15.06 7.85 -7.25
C SER A 109 16.18 8.88 -7.10
N ARG A 110 17.14 8.88 -8.03
CA ARG A 110 18.21 9.89 -8.07
C ARG A 110 17.63 11.28 -8.28
N THR A 111 16.68 11.45 -9.19
CA THR A 111 16.01 12.75 -9.45
C THR A 111 15.28 13.27 -8.21
N MET A 112 14.63 12.38 -7.45
CA MET A 112 14.00 12.70 -6.17
C MET A 112 15.00 13.09 -5.09
N GLY A 113 16.26 12.65 -5.19
CA GLY A 113 17.31 12.96 -4.22
C GLY A 113 17.03 12.35 -2.85
N LEU A 114 16.48 11.13 -2.79
CA LEU A 114 16.15 10.48 -1.53
C LEU A 114 17.38 10.23 -0.66
N VAL A 115 18.53 9.86 -1.25
CA VAL A 115 19.79 9.66 -0.50
C VAL A 115 20.28 10.94 0.19
N PRO A 116 20.52 12.07 -0.51
CA PRO A 116 20.95 13.30 0.15
C PRO A 116 19.89 13.88 1.09
N LEU A 117 18.60 13.58 0.88
CA LEU A 117 17.56 13.89 1.87
C LEU A 117 17.76 13.07 3.15
N SER A 118 17.99 11.77 3.03
CA SER A 118 18.20 10.86 4.18
C SER A 118 19.44 11.18 4.99
N ASP A 119 20.53 11.63 4.36
CA ASP A 119 21.72 12.10 5.07
C ASP A 119 21.39 13.30 5.98
N ARG A 120 20.58 14.23 5.47
CA ARG A 120 20.11 15.40 6.25
C ARG A 120 19.13 14.99 7.36
N LEU A 121 18.24 14.04 7.09
CA LEU A 121 17.33 13.50 8.11
C LEU A 121 18.13 12.85 9.24
N LEU A 122 19.09 11.97 8.93
CA LEU A 122 19.96 11.33 9.91
C LEU A 122 20.72 12.36 10.76
N ALA A 123 21.26 13.39 10.11
CA ALA A 123 21.97 14.50 10.77
C ALA A 123 21.07 15.35 11.69
N ALA A 124 19.76 15.41 11.42
CA ALA A 124 18.78 16.15 12.22
C ALA A 124 18.17 15.33 13.37
N LEU A 125 18.31 14.00 13.37
CA LEU A 125 17.76 13.14 14.43
C LEU A 125 18.32 13.47 15.81
N PRO A 126 17.50 13.37 16.88
CA PRO A 126 17.99 13.34 18.26
C PRO A 126 19.06 12.27 18.45
N SER A 127 20.01 12.51 19.36
CA SER A 127 21.17 11.62 19.57
C SER A 127 20.78 10.19 19.94
N GLU A 128 19.76 10.01 20.79
CA GLU A 128 19.22 8.69 21.14
C GLU A 128 18.61 8.00 19.91
N SER A 129 17.72 8.69 19.19
CA SER A 129 17.08 8.13 17.99
C SER A 129 18.13 7.72 16.95
N ARG A 130 19.15 8.55 16.71
CA ARG A 130 20.26 8.19 15.83
C ARG A 130 21.00 6.94 16.32
N ARG A 131 21.38 6.87 17.59
CA ARG A 131 22.07 5.71 18.19
C ARG A 131 21.27 4.42 17.98
N LEU A 132 19.97 4.43 18.23
CA LEU A 132 19.13 3.23 18.08
C LEU A 132 19.01 2.78 16.62
N LEU A 133 19.00 3.72 15.67
CA LEU A 133 19.02 3.40 14.24
C LEU A 133 20.38 2.87 13.77
N GLU A 134 21.48 3.39 14.34
CA GLU A 134 22.83 2.87 14.16
C GLU A 134 22.94 1.44 14.72
N SER A 135 22.36 1.19 15.90
CA SER A 135 22.31 -0.14 16.54
C SER A 135 21.59 -1.15 15.63
N TYR A 136 20.42 -0.78 15.09
CA TYR A 136 19.70 -1.59 14.10
C TYR A 136 20.58 -1.93 12.88
N SER A 137 21.26 -0.93 12.31
CA SER A 137 22.13 -1.12 11.15
C SER A 137 23.32 -2.03 11.48
N ALA A 138 23.91 -1.89 12.67
CA ALA A 138 24.97 -2.76 13.16
C ALA A 138 24.49 -4.22 13.29
N GLY A 139 23.26 -4.45 13.73
CA GLY A 139 22.64 -5.77 13.79
C GLY A 139 22.45 -6.44 12.42
N VAL A 140 21.97 -5.68 11.43
CA VAL A 140 21.90 -6.14 10.03
C VAL A 140 23.30 -6.54 9.54
N ASN A 141 24.30 -5.70 9.80
CA ASN A 141 25.67 -5.94 9.39
C ASN A 141 26.33 -7.12 10.12
N ALA A 142 25.99 -7.37 11.38
CA ALA A 142 26.47 -8.52 12.13
C ALA A 142 25.96 -9.84 11.53
N TRP A 143 24.71 -9.87 11.06
CA TRP A 143 24.20 -11.01 10.27
C TRP A 143 25.03 -11.19 9.00
N LEU A 144 25.23 -10.15 8.19
CA LEU A 144 26.03 -10.22 6.97
C LEU A 144 27.48 -10.71 7.20
N GLN A 145 28.11 -10.26 8.29
CA GLN A 145 29.47 -10.64 8.67
C GLN A 145 29.59 -12.08 9.19
N SER A 146 28.48 -12.70 9.60
CA SER A 146 28.46 -14.12 10.00
C SER A 146 28.57 -15.10 8.81
N ASP A 147 28.73 -14.57 7.59
CA ASP A 147 28.69 -15.28 6.29
C ASP A 147 27.53 -16.27 6.18
N PRO A 148 26.28 -15.77 6.32
CA PRO A 148 25.11 -16.62 6.25
C PRO A 148 24.92 -17.09 4.81
N PRO A 149 24.19 -18.21 4.61
CA PRO A 149 23.78 -18.59 3.28
C PRO A 149 23.01 -17.46 2.61
N GLN A 150 23.36 -17.14 1.36
CA GLN A 150 22.73 -16.05 0.64
C GLN A 150 21.25 -16.38 0.37
N PRO A 151 20.35 -15.37 0.40
CA PRO A 151 18.99 -15.54 -0.11
C PRO A 151 19.02 -16.14 -1.52
N LEU A 152 18.00 -16.94 -1.85
CA LEU A 152 17.91 -17.60 -3.14
C LEU A 152 17.90 -16.57 -4.28
N GLU A 153 17.19 -15.46 -4.07
CA GLU A 153 17.08 -14.32 -4.96
C GLU A 153 18.44 -13.69 -5.26
N CYS A 154 19.25 -13.45 -4.22
CA CYS A 154 20.62 -12.91 -4.36
C CYS A 154 21.51 -13.88 -5.15
N THR A 155 21.37 -15.19 -4.91
CA THR A 155 22.11 -16.22 -5.63
C THR A 155 21.74 -16.25 -7.11
N LEU A 156 20.44 -16.19 -7.43
CA LEU A 156 19.92 -16.16 -8.80
C LEU A 156 20.33 -14.88 -9.55
N LEU A 157 20.31 -13.74 -8.86
CA LEU A 157 20.72 -12.44 -9.40
C LEU A 157 22.24 -12.23 -9.35
N GLN A 158 23.00 -13.17 -8.78
CA GLN A 158 24.46 -13.19 -8.72
C GLN A 158 25.06 -11.96 -8.03
N TYR A 159 24.54 -11.58 -6.87
CA TYR A 159 25.08 -10.48 -6.09
C TYR A 159 25.07 -10.77 -4.59
N ARG A 160 25.81 -9.98 -3.82
CA ARG A 160 25.77 -9.97 -2.35
C ARG A 160 25.26 -8.63 -1.84
N VAL A 161 24.43 -8.67 -0.81
CA VAL A 161 23.94 -7.46 -0.13
C VAL A 161 25.13 -6.73 0.50
N GLN A 162 25.18 -5.42 0.29
CA GLN A 162 26.24 -4.56 0.84
C GLN A 162 25.92 -4.19 2.29
N PRO A 163 26.92 -3.79 3.10
CA PRO A 163 26.68 -3.34 4.47
C PRO A 163 25.61 -2.25 4.54
N TRP A 164 24.66 -2.42 5.44
CA TRP A 164 23.54 -1.50 5.70
C TRP A 164 24.00 -0.26 6.45
N GLN A 165 23.58 0.92 5.99
CA GLN A 165 23.84 2.21 6.63
C GLN A 165 22.56 2.79 7.24
N PRO A 166 22.64 3.56 8.35
CA PRO A 166 21.45 4.10 9.02
C PRO A 166 20.55 4.97 8.13
N GLN A 167 21.16 5.80 7.27
CA GLN A 167 20.43 6.64 6.32
C GLN A 167 19.63 5.84 5.29
N GLU A 168 19.99 4.58 5.00
CA GLU A 168 19.28 3.75 4.04
C GLU A 168 17.90 3.35 4.57
N SER A 169 17.74 3.16 5.88
CA SER A 169 16.42 3.00 6.50
C SER A 169 15.56 4.26 6.33
N LEU A 170 16.14 5.45 6.48
CA LEU A 170 15.40 6.71 6.25
C LEU A 170 15.05 6.91 4.78
N ALA A 171 15.91 6.44 3.86
CA ALA A 171 15.61 6.45 2.42
C ALA A 171 14.45 5.50 2.09
N VAL A 172 14.44 4.30 2.68
CA VAL A 172 13.31 3.37 2.58
C VAL A 172 12.04 4.00 3.14
N LEU A 173 12.10 4.66 4.29
CA LEU A 173 10.94 5.38 4.86
C LEU A 173 10.39 6.43 3.89
N ARG A 174 11.26 7.20 3.22
CA ARG A 174 10.83 8.18 2.19
C ARG A 174 10.29 7.53 0.93
N LEU A 175 10.85 6.38 0.50
CA LEU A 175 10.27 5.58 -0.58
C LEU A 175 8.83 5.15 -0.24
N PHE A 176 8.58 4.65 0.98
CA PHE A 176 7.21 4.33 1.42
C PHE A 176 6.33 5.57 1.47
N GLY A 177 6.87 6.72 1.90
CA GLY A 177 6.21 8.02 1.79
C GLY A 177 5.69 8.29 0.37
N TRP A 178 6.54 8.11 -0.64
CA TRP A 178 6.15 8.26 -2.05
C TRP A 178 5.13 7.22 -2.51
N LEU A 179 5.38 5.94 -2.21
CA LEU A 179 4.53 4.83 -2.65
C LEU A 179 3.12 4.92 -2.07
N LEU A 180 2.97 5.57 -0.92
CA LEU A 180 1.69 5.79 -0.27
C LEU A 180 1.03 7.12 -0.66
N SER A 181 1.76 8.09 -1.23
CA SER A 181 1.13 9.30 -1.76
C SER A 181 0.49 9.04 -3.13
N MET A 182 -0.58 9.79 -3.45
CA MET A 182 -1.39 9.51 -4.65
C MET A 182 -1.34 10.62 -5.71
N GLY A 183 -1.03 11.87 -5.31
CA GLY A 183 -1.06 13.01 -6.23
C GLY A 183 -0.09 12.90 -7.41
N TRP A 184 1.04 12.21 -7.23
CA TRP A 184 2.00 12.00 -8.32
C TRP A 184 1.46 11.17 -9.49
N HIS A 185 0.43 10.35 -9.26
CA HIS A 185 -0.23 9.54 -10.29
C HIS A 185 -1.57 10.14 -10.72
N VAL A 186 -2.36 10.64 -9.76
CA VAL A 186 -3.70 11.19 -10.03
C VAL A 186 -3.62 12.50 -10.79
N ASP A 187 -2.85 13.48 -10.32
CA ASP A 187 -2.88 14.84 -10.88
C ASP A 187 -2.44 14.90 -12.35
N PRO A 188 -1.38 14.21 -12.79
CA PRO A 188 -0.99 14.24 -14.19
C PRO A 188 -2.05 13.63 -15.13
N VAL A 189 -2.72 12.55 -14.71
CA VAL A 189 -3.79 11.93 -15.52
C VAL A 189 -5.00 12.86 -15.62
N LEU A 190 -5.43 13.50 -14.51
CA LEU A 190 -6.51 14.49 -14.55
C LEU A 190 -6.12 15.74 -15.34
N GLY A 191 -4.84 16.14 -15.29
CA GLY A 191 -4.31 17.24 -16.09
C GLY A 191 -4.28 16.93 -17.59
N GLU A 192 -3.96 15.70 -17.99
CA GLU A 192 -4.04 15.23 -19.38
C GLU A 192 -5.50 15.20 -19.87
N ILE A 193 -6.45 14.74 -19.04
CA ILE A 193 -7.89 14.81 -19.34
C ILE A 193 -8.31 16.27 -19.56
N THR A 194 -7.92 17.17 -18.67
CA THR A 194 -8.22 18.60 -18.80
C THR A 194 -7.67 19.18 -20.09
N GLN A 195 -6.44 18.84 -20.46
CA GLN A 195 -5.81 19.26 -21.71
C GLN A 195 -6.60 18.75 -22.94
N LYS A 196 -7.21 17.57 -22.85
CA LYS A 196 -7.97 16.96 -23.94
C LYS A 196 -9.39 17.51 -24.10
N VAL A 197 -10.16 17.55 -23.01
CA VAL A 197 -11.60 17.88 -23.07
C VAL A 197 -11.92 19.33 -22.73
N GLY A 198 -10.92 20.07 -22.25
CA GLY A 198 -11.07 21.46 -21.80
C GLY A 198 -11.64 21.59 -20.38
N ARG A 199 -11.45 22.78 -19.81
CA ARG A 199 -11.75 23.09 -18.40
C ARG A 199 -13.24 22.94 -18.05
N GLU A 200 -14.13 23.35 -18.94
CA GLU A 200 -15.58 23.32 -18.69
C GLU A 200 -16.10 21.88 -18.57
N LYS A 201 -15.72 21.01 -19.51
CA LYS A 201 -16.12 19.59 -19.47
C LYS A 201 -15.45 18.88 -18.29
N MET A 202 -14.19 19.19 -17.99
CA MET A 202 -13.53 18.66 -16.79
C MET A 202 -14.25 19.05 -15.49
N GLN A 203 -14.68 20.31 -15.36
CA GLN A 203 -15.42 20.79 -14.19
C GLN A 203 -16.69 19.99 -13.94
N ARG A 204 -17.37 19.52 -15.00
CA ARG A 204 -18.54 18.63 -14.88
C ARG A 204 -18.20 17.25 -14.38
N LEU A 205 -16.95 16.78 -14.48
CA LEU A 205 -16.49 15.50 -13.94
C LEU A 205 -16.06 15.67 -12.47
N THR A 206 -15.16 16.62 -12.20
CA THR A 206 -14.49 16.78 -10.89
C THR A 206 -15.16 17.72 -9.91
N GLY A 207 -16.10 18.58 -10.35
CA GLY A 207 -16.68 19.64 -9.52
C GLY A 207 -15.80 20.89 -9.40
N GLY A 208 -14.50 20.80 -9.69
CA GLY A 208 -13.56 21.91 -9.85
C GLY A 208 -12.68 21.75 -11.10
N ILE A 209 -11.67 22.61 -11.26
CA ILE A 209 -10.83 22.65 -12.47
C ILE A 209 -9.37 22.29 -12.18
N SER A 210 -8.96 21.07 -12.54
CA SER A 210 -7.54 20.68 -12.53
C SER A 210 -6.73 21.50 -13.54
N ALA A 211 -5.45 21.70 -13.26
CA ALA A 211 -4.55 22.34 -14.23
C ALA A 211 -4.26 21.41 -15.40
N ALA A 212 -4.27 21.93 -16.62
CA ALA A 212 -3.84 21.17 -17.79
C ALA A 212 -2.35 20.80 -17.69
N VAL A 213 -2.02 19.59 -18.15
CA VAL A 213 -0.67 19.03 -18.13
C VAL A 213 -0.29 18.52 -19.53
N ASP A 214 0.96 18.70 -19.92
CA ASP A 214 1.54 18.13 -21.14
C ASP A 214 1.36 16.60 -21.17
N PRO A 215 0.71 16.03 -22.20
CA PRO A 215 0.43 14.60 -22.25
C PRO A 215 1.67 13.71 -22.15
N ALA A 216 2.81 14.11 -22.73
CA ALA A 216 4.01 13.29 -22.68
C ALA A 216 4.62 13.26 -21.26
N ALA A 217 4.54 14.38 -20.53
CA ALA A 217 4.93 14.42 -19.12
C ALA A 217 4.01 13.54 -18.25
N ALA A 218 2.69 13.65 -18.46
CA ALA A 218 1.70 12.86 -17.74
C ALA A 218 1.89 11.35 -17.99
N GLN A 219 2.08 10.95 -19.24
CA GLN A 219 2.30 9.55 -19.63
C GLN A 219 3.59 8.99 -19.05
N ALA A 220 4.67 9.77 -19.02
CA ALA A 220 5.93 9.34 -18.41
C ALA A 220 5.80 9.10 -16.90
N LEU A 221 5.08 9.97 -16.18
CA LEU A 221 4.78 9.78 -14.75
C LEU A 221 3.87 8.57 -14.52
N ALA A 222 2.80 8.44 -15.31
CA ALA A 222 1.91 7.29 -15.25
C ALA A 222 2.65 5.96 -15.53
N GLY A 223 3.66 5.99 -16.41
CA GLY A 223 4.51 4.85 -16.73
C GLY A 223 5.39 4.34 -15.57
N LEU A 224 5.58 5.13 -14.50
CA LEU A 224 6.30 4.68 -13.31
C LEU A 224 5.50 3.68 -12.48
N ALA A 225 4.17 3.83 -12.41
CA ALA A 225 3.29 2.96 -11.63
C ALA A 225 3.40 1.46 -12.01
N PRO A 226 3.30 1.05 -13.29
CA PRO A 226 3.47 -0.35 -13.66
C PRO A 226 4.91 -0.85 -13.42
N LEU A 227 5.93 0.01 -13.54
CA LEU A 227 7.33 -0.37 -13.25
C LEU A 227 7.54 -0.61 -11.75
N PHE A 228 7.01 0.25 -10.87
CA PHE A 228 7.04 0.01 -9.43
C PHE A 228 6.31 -1.29 -9.08
N HIS A 229 5.15 -1.56 -9.69
CA HIS A 229 4.42 -2.80 -9.46
C HIS A 229 5.23 -4.01 -9.89
N GLU A 230 5.83 -3.95 -11.07
CA GLU A 230 6.62 -5.04 -11.64
C GLU A 230 7.90 -5.37 -10.86
N VAL A 231 8.50 -4.39 -10.17
CA VAL A 231 9.77 -4.56 -9.45
C VAL A 231 9.57 -4.76 -7.95
N LEU A 232 8.65 -4.02 -7.33
CA LEU A 232 8.44 -3.99 -5.89
C LEU A 232 7.11 -4.62 -5.46
N GLY A 233 6.20 -4.86 -6.40
CA GLY A 233 4.81 -5.23 -6.10
C GLY A 233 3.98 -4.05 -5.59
N PHE A 234 4.57 -2.86 -5.54
CA PHE A 234 3.91 -1.63 -5.09
C PHE A 234 3.50 -0.75 -6.26
N ALA A 235 2.29 -0.24 -6.24
CA ALA A 235 1.83 0.86 -7.08
C ALA A 235 0.84 1.69 -6.25
N PRO A 236 0.60 2.97 -6.59
CA PRO A 236 -0.40 3.81 -5.90
C PRO A 236 -1.84 3.31 -6.17
N ASN A 237 -1.96 2.17 -6.86
CA ASN A 237 -3.21 1.58 -7.26
C ASN A 237 -3.87 0.97 -6.02
N GLY A 238 -4.70 1.72 -5.30
CA GLY A 238 -5.80 1.12 -4.53
C GLY A 238 -5.43 0.79 -3.10
N LEU A 239 -4.51 1.56 -2.54
CA LEU A 239 -4.18 1.56 -1.13
C LEU A 239 -5.38 2.00 -0.30
N GLY A 240 -5.51 1.45 0.89
CA GLY A 240 -6.55 1.84 1.85
C GLY A 240 -6.32 1.12 3.17
N SER A 241 -7.23 1.29 4.12
CA SER A 241 -7.27 0.55 5.38
C SER A 241 -8.65 0.67 6.00
N ASN A 242 -8.97 -0.21 6.94
CA ASN A 242 -10.02 0.02 7.92
C ASN A 242 -9.39 0.14 9.32
N GLY A 243 -9.96 1.00 10.17
CA GLY A 243 -9.55 1.14 11.56
C GLY A 243 -10.67 1.72 12.42
N TRP A 244 -10.94 1.10 13.56
CA TRP A 244 -11.88 1.63 14.54
C TRP A 244 -11.52 1.22 15.96
N ALA A 245 -11.89 2.07 16.92
CA ALA A 245 -11.79 1.75 18.33
C ALA A 245 -13.14 2.01 19.00
N VAL A 246 -13.46 1.18 19.98
CA VAL A 246 -14.74 1.16 20.70
C VAL A 246 -14.47 1.28 22.19
N SER A 247 -15.20 2.16 22.87
CA SER A 247 -15.03 2.44 24.29
C SER A 247 -15.44 1.25 25.16
N GLY A 248 -14.93 1.22 26.41
CA GLY A 248 -15.24 0.15 27.36
C GLY A 248 -16.73 -0.05 27.60
N PHE A 249 -17.53 1.03 27.70
CA PHE A 249 -18.98 0.92 27.93
C PHE A 249 -19.76 0.29 26.76
N ARG A 250 -19.17 0.27 25.56
CA ARG A 250 -19.70 -0.40 24.37
C ARG A 250 -19.09 -1.78 24.12
N SER A 251 -18.14 -2.22 24.95
CA SER A 251 -17.47 -3.50 24.82
C SER A 251 -18.05 -4.56 25.78
N SER A 252 -17.91 -5.84 25.45
CA SER A 252 -18.26 -6.94 26.36
C SER A 252 -17.26 -7.13 27.50
N SER A 253 -15.99 -6.76 27.31
CA SER A 253 -14.94 -6.85 28.33
C SER A 253 -14.91 -5.65 29.28
N SER A 254 -15.73 -4.63 29.02
CA SER A 254 -15.71 -3.33 29.71
C SER A 254 -14.40 -2.53 29.55
N ALA A 255 -13.52 -2.94 28.64
CA ALA A 255 -12.30 -2.24 28.27
C ALA A 255 -12.32 -1.85 26.77
N PRO A 256 -11.57 -0.83 26.34
CA PRO A 256 -11.54 -0.47 24.93
C PRO A 256 -11.11 -1.62 24.01
N LEU A 257 -11.76 -1.70 22.86
CA LEU A 257 -11.40 -2.62 21.77
C LEU A 257 -10.85 -1.82 20.60
N LEU A 258 -9.79 -2.31 19.95
CA LEU A 258 -9.24 -1.73 18.72
C LEU A 258 -9.22 -2.78 17.62
N ALA A 259 -9.65 -2.40 16.42
CA ALA A 259 -9.55 -3.20 15.21
C ALA A 259 -8.91 -2.38 14.10
N ASN A 260 -7.98 -2.99 13.37
CA ASN A 260 -7.35 -2.35 12.23
C ASN A 260 -6.84 -3.39 11.23
N ASP A 261 -7.01 -3.11 9.96
CA ASP A 261 -6.48 -3.89 8.84
C ASP A 261 -6.05 -2.95 7.73
N THR A 262 -4.82 -3.12 7.27
CA THR A 262 -4.22 -2.22 6.27
C THR A 262 -4.27 -2.87 4.90
N HIS A 263 -4.83 -2.16 3.93
CA HIS A 263 -4.95 -2.60 2.55
C HIS A 263 -3.75 -2.12 1.73
N LEU A 264 -2.73 -2.98 1.67
CA LEU A 264 -1.54 -2.78 0.85
C LEU A 264 -1.44 -3.92 -0.17
N PRO A 265 -0.52 -3.83 -1.15
CA PRO A 265 -0.34 -4.89 -2.12
C PRO A 265 -0.03 -6.23 -1.46
N PHE A 266 -0.63 -7.30 -2.00
CA PHE A 266 -0.39 -8.66 -1.57
C PHE A 266 1.00 -9.12 -1.98
N LEU A 267 2.00 -8.84 -1.15
CA LEU A 267 3.36 -9.31 -1.34
C LEU A 267 3.59 -10.68 -0.72
N THR A 268 4.43 -11.47 -1.37
CA THR A 268 4.99 -12.71 -0.82
C THR A 268 6.50 -12.62 -0.94
N PRO A 269 7.24 -12.47 0.18
CA PRO A 269 6.75 -12.48 1.56
C PRO A 269 5.94 -11.22 1.94
N SER A 270 5.16 -11.32 3.04
CA SER A 270 4.26 -10.25 3.50
C SER A 270 4.96 -8.90 3.55
N VAL A 271 4.26 -7.79 3.28
CA VAL A 271 4.85 -6.45 3.45
C VAL A 271 5.23 -6.16 4.91
N TYR A 272 4.52 -6.75 5.87
CA TYR A 272 4.75 -6.60 7.30
C TYR A 272 5.65 -7.70 7.87
N TYR A 273 6.33 -7.37 8.96
CA TYR A 273 7.16 -8.25 9.76
C TYR A 273 6.81 -8.11 11.24
N LEU A 274 6.30 -9.19 11.85
CA LEU A 274 5.87 -9.18 13.25
C LEU A 274 7.07 -9.23 14.21
N LEU A 275 6.97 -8.52 15.32
CA LEU A 275 7.99 -8.41 16.37
C LEU A 275 7.31 -8.46 17.74
N HIS A 276 7.93 -9.15 18.69
CA HIS A 276 7.71 -8.96 20.12
C HIS A 276 9.01 -8.48 20.77
N LEU A 277 8.97 -7.35 21.47
CA LEU A 277 10.14 -6.62 21.96
C LEU A 277 10.09 -6.50 23.49
N SER A 278 11.19 -6.87 24.15
CA SER A 278 11.33 -6.79 25.61
C SER A 278 12.72 -6.30 26.00
N SER A 279 12.78 -5.11 26.59
CA SER A 279 13.95 -4.44 27.17
C SER A 279 13.49 -3.55 28.33
N PRO A 280 14.40 -2.86 29.06
CA PRO A 280 13.99 -1.90 30.09
C PRO A 280 13.11 -0.76 29.54
N GLY A 281 13.43 -0.22 28.35
CA GLY A 281 12.68 0.90 27.76
C GLY A 281 11.47 0.47 26.93
N TYR A 282 11.51 -0.72 26.30
CA TYR A 282 10.50 -1.16 25.33
C TYR A 282 9.84 -2.48 25.73
N GLN A 283 8.51 -2.47 25.76
CA GLN A 283 7.65 -3.64 25.96
C GLN A 283 6.48 -3.55 24.97
N ALA A 284 6.71 -3.99 23.73
CA ALA A 284 5.79 -3.78 22.62
C ALA A 284 5.71 -5.00 21.70
N VAL A 285 4.56 -5.19 21.08
CA VAL A 285 4.29 -6.25 20.10
C VAL A 285 3.49 -5.67 18.94
N GLY A 286 3.83 -6.05 17.72
CA GLY A 286 3.19 -5.51 16.53
C GLY A 286 3.96 -5.80 15.27
N ALA A 287 3.73 -5.00 14.24
CA ALA A 287 4.36 -5.16 12.94
C ALA A 287 5.19 -3.94 12.53
N SER A 288 6.31 -4.23 11.89
CA SER A 288 7.23 -3.28 11.25
C SER A 288 7.28 -3.54 9.75
N PHE A 289 7.90 -2.63 8.98
CA PHE A 289 8.32 -2.93 7.62
C PHE A 289 9.76 -3.45 7.63
N PRO A 290 10.12 -4.46 6.81
CA PRO A 290 11.51 -4.91 6.66
C PRO A 290 12.42 -3.75 6.23
N GLY A 291 13.48 -3.49 6.99
CA GLY A 291 14.37 -2.33 6.79
C GLY A 291 14.09 -1.16 7.73
N LEU A 292 12.97 -1.19 8.46
CA LEU A 292 12.53 -0.16 9.40
C LEU A 292 12.28 -0.79 10.80
N PRO A 293 12.97 -0.34 11.86
CA PRO A 293 12.84 -0.95 13.20
C PRO A 293 11.59 -0.55 14.00
N GLY A 294 10.76 0.38 13.53
CA GLY A 294 9.58 0.87 14.26
C GLY A 294 8.36 -0.02 14.11
N ILE A 295 7.58 -0.18 15.20
CA ILE A 295 6.26 -0.83 15.15
C ILE A 295 5.22 0.18 14.63
N VAL A 296 4.71 -0.06 13.43
CA VAL A 296 3.74 0.79 12.73
C VAL A 296 2.32 0.54 13.24
N VAL A 297 1.99 -0.73 13.50
CA VAL A 297 0.71 -1.18 14.04
C VAL A 297 0.98 -2.16 15.18
N GLY A 298 0.28 -2.03 16.31
CA GLY A 298 0.54 -2.91 17.44
C GLY A 298 0.03 -2.38 18.77
N ARG A 299 0.67 -2.85 19.84
CA ARG A 299 0.40 -2.42 21.20
C ARG A 299 1.65 -2.44 22.07
N ASN A 300 1.59 -1.70 23.16
CA ASN A 300 2.45 -1.91 24.32
C ASN A 300 1.58 -2.32 25.53
N ARG A 301 2.14 -2.24 26.74
CA ARG A 301 1.43 -2.61 27.97
C ARG A 301 0.25 -1.70 28.33
N HIS A 302 0.19 -0.51 27.75
CA HIS A 302 -0.71 0.59 28.14
C HIS A 302 -1.69 0.97 27.03
N ILE A 303 -1.23 0.99 25.78
CA ILE A 303 -1.98 1.49 24.63
C ILE A 303 -1.93 0.49 23.47
N ALA A 304 -2.90 0.59 22.57
CA ALA A 304 -2.91 -0.03 21.26
C ALA A 304 -3.12 1.02 20.18
N TRP A 305 -2.53 0.79 19.01
CA TRP A 305 -2.70 1.68 17.87
C TRP A 305 -2.81 0.94 16.53
N GLY A 306 -3.56 1.56 15.63
CA GLY A 306 -3.66 1.18 14.23
C GLY A 306 -3.38 2.37 13.32
N VAL A 307 -3.17 2.09 12.04
CA VAL A 307 -2.92 3.12 11.03
C VAL A 307 -3.83 2.92 9.83
N THR A 308 -4.25 4.04 9.26
CA THR A 308 -5.07 4.09 8.06
C THR A 308 -4.62 5.25 7.20
N HIS A 309 -4.58 5.07 5.89
CA HIS A 309 -4.09 6.11 4.98
C HIS A 309 -4.94 7.38 5.03
N GLY A 310 -4.28 8.54 5.17
CA GLY A 310 -4.96 9.85 5.26
C GLY A 310 -5.47 10.40 3.93
N MET A 311 -4.96 9.87 2.80
CA MET A 311 -5.28 10.29 1.42
C MET A 311 -5.22 11.80 1.20
N ILE A 312 -4.39 12.50 1.96
CA ILE A 312 -4.21 13.94 1.81
C ILE A 312 -3.56 14.28 0.48
N ASP A 313 -3.88 15.46 -0.02
CA ASP A 313 -3.22 16.04 -1.18
C ASP A 313 -1.95 16.78 -0.75
N ASP A 314 -0.82 16.09 -0.90
CA ASP A 314 0.53 16.49 -0.52
C ASP A 314 1.47 16.76 -1.71
N PHE A 315 0.90 16.90 -2.92
CA PHE A 315 1.63 17.16 -4.17
C PHE A 315 1.16 18.46 -4.84
N ASP A 316 2.03 19.01 -5.68
CA ASP A 316 1.65 19.94 -6.73
C ASP A 316 2.63 19.85 -7.90
N PHE A 317 2.11 19.95 -9.13
CA PHE A 317 2.90 20.04 -10.34
C PHE A 317 2.80 21.43 -10.97
N TYR A 318 3.95 22.00 -11.29
CA TYR A 318 4.08 23.28 -11.98
C TYR A 318 4.59 23.05 -13.39
N GLN A 319 3.70 23.18 -14.38
CA GLN A 319 4.08 23.12 -15.78
C GLN A 319 4.86 24.38 -16.18
N LEU A 320 6.11 24.20 -16.59
CA LEU A 320 6.99 25.30 -17.00
C LEU A 320 6.84 25.62 -18.50
N ALA A 321 7.34 26.78 -18.92
CA ALA A 321 7.36 27.15 -20.33
C ALA A 321 8.26 26.21 -21.14
N ALA A 322 7.95 26.02 -22.43
CA ALA A 322 8.65 25.06 -23.29
C ALA A 322 10.16 25.30 -23.40
N ASP A 323 10.57 26.57 -23.45
CA ASP A 323 11.97 26.98 -23.54
C ASP A 323 12.81 26.62 -22.28
N SER A 324 12.19 26.04 -21.26
CA SER A 324 12.86 25.61 -20.03
C SER A 324 13.61 24.27 -20.17
N LEU A 325 13.42 23.51 -21.26
CA LEU A 325 14.01 22.17 -21.42
C LEU A 325 15.51 22.18 -21.78
N ASP A 326 15.89 23.08 -22.69
CA ASP A 326 17.22 23.07 -23.33
C ASP A 326 18.17 24.15 -22.82
N SER A 327 17.83 24.79 -21.70
CA SER A 327 18.64 25.87 -21.13
C SER A 327 19.13 25.55 -19.72
N ALA A 328 20.20 26.22 -19.27
CA ALA A 328 20.61 26.20 -17.86
C ALA A 328 19.56 26.86 -16.93
N LYS A 329 18.53 27.45 -17.52
CA LYS A 329 17.48 28.23 -16.87
C LYS A 329 16.10 27.63 -17.10
N PHE A 330 15.16 28.02 -16.24
CA PHE A 330 13.74 27.86 -16.48
C PHE A 330 13.05 29.20 -16.48
N ILE A 331 11.94 29.28 -17.23
CA ILE A 331 11.12 30.48 -17.24
C ILE A 331 9.98 30.28 -16.24
N TYR A 332 9.95 31.16 -15.23
CA TYR A 332 8.88 31.24 -14.26
C TYR A 332 8.37 32.67 -14.18
N ASN A 333 7.06 32.85 -14.40
CA ASN A 333 6.41 34.16 -14.38
C ASN A 333 7.12 35.21 -15.25
N GLY A 334 7.55 34.81 -16.46
CA GLY A 334 8.28 35.66 -17.41
C GLY A 334 9.75 35.93 -17.05
N SER A 335 10.25 35.44 -15.92
CA SER A 335 11.65 35.58 -15.48
C SER A 335 12.44 34.30 -15.70
N ALA A 336 13.69 34.43 -16.16
CA ALA A 336 14.60 33.29 -16.32
C ALA A 336 15.39 33.03 -15.03
N LEU A 337 15.12 31.91 -14.37
CA LEU A 337 15.75 31.46 -13.13
C LEU A 337 16.70 30.28 -13.39
N GLN A 338 17.75 30.12 -12.59
CA GLN A 338 18.73 29.04 -12.76
C GLN A 338 18.25 27.74 -12.13
N TYR A 339 18.51 26.62 -12.79
CA TYR A 339 18.38 25.31 -12.15
C TYR A 339 19.53 25.06 -11.18
N THR A 340 19.25 24.33 -10.09
CA THR A 340 20.29 23.58 -9.39
C THR A 340 20.56 22.31 -10.19
N LEU A 341 21.82 22.11 -10.59
CA LEU A 341 22.24 20.97 -11.39
C LEU A 341 23.01 19.96 -10.54
N ARG A 342 22.69 18.68 -10.69
CA ARG A 342 23.46 17.56 -10.14
C ARG A 342 23.72 16.53 -11.23
N GLU A 343 24.97 16.16 -11.41
CA GLU A 343 25.34 15.05 -12.31
C GLU A 343 25.59 13.80 -11.47
N GLU A 344 24.98 12.68 -11.89
CA GLU A 344 25.15 11.38 -11.25
C GLU A 344 25.50 10.32 -12.29
N ARG A 345 26.09 9.21 -11.82
CA ARG A 345 26.41 8.03 -12.61
C ARG A 345 25.64 6.84 -12.04
N VAL A 346 24.99 6.09 -12.92
CA VAL A 346 24.23 4.90 -12.57
C VAL A 346 24.92 3.69 -13.17
N ALA A 347 25.32 2.76 -12.30
CA ALA A 347 25.88 1.48 -12.72
C ALA A 347 24.75 0.55 -13.22
N ILE A 348 25.01 -0.18 -14.31
CA ILE A 348 24.02 -1.03 -14.96
C ILE A 348 24.63 -2.41 -15.20
N LYS A 349 23.93 -3.46 -14.75
CA LYS A 349 24.37 -4.84 -14.97
C LYS A 349 24.43 -5.16 -16.46
N GLY A 350 25.60 -5.57 -16.91
CA GLY A 350 25.81 -5.99 -18.31
C GLY A 350 25.89 -4.85 -19.33
N ALA A 351 25.94 -3.59 -18.87
CA ALA A 351 26.05 -2.41 -19.74
C ALA A 351 27.03 -1.37 -19.16
N ALA A 352 27.34 -0.33 -19.93
CA ALA A 352 28.17 0.78 -19.46
C ALA A 352 27.41 1.64 -18.45
N GLU A 353 28.14 2.32 -17.56
CA GLU A 353 27.52 3.31 -16.65
C GLU A 353 26.79 4.41 -17.44
N LYS A 354 25.58 4.77 -17.01
CA LYS A 354 24.81 5.87 -17.60
C LYS A 354 25.02 7.14 -16.78
N ARG A 355 25.35 8.24 -17.44
CA ARG A 355 25.36 9.57 -16.81
C ARG A 355 23.95 10.16 -16.89
N ILE A 356 23.48 10.69 -15.76
CA ILE A 356 22.22 11.41 -15.69
C ILE A 356 22.47 12.83 -15.17
N ARG A 357 21.68 13.79 -15.67
CA ARG A 357 21.71 15.18 -15.25
C ARG A 357 20.37 15.55 -14.63
N ILE A 358 20.40 15.81 -13.33
CA ILE A 358 19.23 16.16 -12.54
C ILE A 358 19.14 17.68 -12.47
N ARG A 359 17.94 18.19 -12.75
CA ARG A 359 17.61 19.62 -12.70
C ARG A 359 16.57 19.84 -11.60
N SER A 360 16.87 20.75 -10.67
CA SER A 360 15.95 21.10 -9.58
C SER A 360 15.63 22.58 -9.59
N THR A 361 14.37 22.88 -9.30
CA THR A 361 13.84 24.22 -9.03
C THR A 361 13.77 24.43 -7.51
N PRO A 362 13.45 25.65 -7.03
CA PRO A 362 13.20 25.88 -5.60
C PRO A 362 12.05 25.04 -5.01
N TRP A 363 11.10 24.57 -5.82
CA TRP A 363 9.96 23.75 -5.38
C TRP A 363 10.29 22.25 -5.32
N GLY A 364 11.25 21.81 -6.13
CA GLY A 364 11.64 20.41 -6.27
C GLY A 364 12.15 20.07 -7.66
N PRO A 365 12.39 18.77 -7.94
CA PRO A 365 12.98 18.32 -9.20
C PRO A 365 12.03 18.45 -10.40
N LEU A 366 12.62 18.48 -11.60
CA LEU A 366 11.86 18.29 -12.84
C LEU A 366 11.49 16.82 -13.04
N MET A 367 10.25 16.58 -13.47
CA MET A 367 9.68 15.27 -13.72
C MET A 367 8.88 15.25 -15.04
N PRO A 368 9.01 14.22 -15.89
CA PRO A 368 10.05 13.18 -15.85
C PRO A 368 11.45 13.76 -16.12
N ALA A 369 12.51 13.04 -15.75
CA ALA A 369 13.89 13.45 -16.00
C ALA A 369 14.28 13.41 -17.51
N THR A 370 13.50 12.72 -18.34
CA THR A 370 13.75 12.54 -19.78
C THR A 370 12.95 13.52 -20.66
N ALA A 371 13.62 14.01 -21.71
CA ALA A 371 13.31 15.23 -22.47
C ALA A 371 12.19 15.11 -23.53
N PHE A 372 11.15 14.32 -23.29
CA PHE A 372 10.10 14.09 -24.32
C PHE A 372 8.91 15.04 -24.22
N ALA A 373 8.69 15.69 -23.07
CA ALA A 373 7.60 16.64 -22.90
C ALA A 373 7.97 17.99 -23.51
N ARG A 374 7.02 18.67 -24.18
CA ARG A 374 7.22 20.05 -24.64
C ARG A 374 7.24 21.02 -23.46
N HIS A 375 6.53 20.69 -22.39
CA HIS A 375 6.52 21.47 -21.16
C HIS A 375 6.92 20.59 -19.96
N PRO A 376 8.08 20.84 -19.31
CA PRO A 376 8.50 20.04 -18.16
C PRO A 376 7.69 20.40 -16.91
N LEU A 377 7.52 19.44 -16.01
CA LEU A 377 6.84 19.66 -14.73
C LEU A 377 7.88 19.80 -13.62
N ALA A 378 7.86 20.91 -12.89
CA ALA A 378 8.50 20.96 -11.58
C ALA A 378 7.54 20.38 -10.55
N MET A 379 8.01 19.42 -9.75
CA MET A 379 7.19 18.74 -8.76
C MET A 379 7.51 19.23 -7.36
N GLN A 380 6.49 19.64 -6.63
CA GLN A 380 6.56 19.94 -5.20
C GLN A 380 5.87 18.83 -4.41
N TRP A 381 6.53 18.36 -3.36
CA TRP A 381 6.03 17.28 -2.52
C TRP A 381 6.37 17.55 -1.05
N SER A 382 5.40 17.34 -0.16
CA SER A 382 5.60 17.50 1.28
C SER A 382 6.70 16.58 1.83
N GLY A 383 6.94 15.42 1.22
CA GLY A 383 7.98 14.47 1.63
C GLY A 383 9.42 14.95 1.46
N PHE A 384 9.66 16.10 0.81
CA PHE A 384 10.96 16.77 0.81
C PHE A 384 11.26 17.54 2.10
N THR A 385 10.25 17.71 2.97
CA THR A 385 10.39 18.36 4.27
C THR A 385 11.26 17.52 5.21
N LEU A 386 12.10 18.18 6.01
CA LEU A 386 12.79 17.51 7.10
C LEU A 386 11.78 17.22 8.23
N SER A 387 11.56 15.94 8.52
CA SER A 387 10.69 15.44 9.58
C SER A 387 11.35 14.29 10.33
N ASP A 388 10.72 13.84 11.42
CA ASP A 388 11.29 12.85 12.33
C ASP A 388 10.26 11.75 12.65
N GLU A 389 9.87 10.99 11.62
CA GLU A 389 9.01 9.83 11.79
C GLU A 389 9.66 8.76 12.67
N TRP A 390 10.99 8.64 12.64
CA TRP A 390 11.69 7.62 13.41
C TRP A 390 11.53 7.83 14.92
N THR A 391 11.77 9.04 15.42
CA THR A 391 11.52 9.35 16.82
C THR A 391 10.03 9.23 17.17
N ALA A 392 9.12 9.55 16.24
CA ALA A 392 7.69 9.34 16.45
C ALA A 392 7.38 7.87 16.76
N PHE A 393 7.88 6.93 15.94
CA PHE A 393 7.66 5.49 16.16
C PHE A 393 8.32 4.97 17.44
N LEU A 394 9.51 5.44 17.80
CA LEU A 394 10.14 5.12 19.09
C LEU A 394 9.24 5.52 20.26
N LYS A 395 8.75 6.77 20.25
CA LYS A 395 7.90 7.31 21.31
C LYS A 395 6.51 6.68 21.36
N MET A 396 5.95 6.29 20.21
CA MET A 396 4.69 5.54 20.17
C MET A 396 4.81 4.20 20.91
N MET A 397 5.92 3.47 20.73
CA MET A 397 6.14 2.19 21.41
C MET A 397 6.22 2.32 22.94
N THR A 398 6.59 3.50 23.46
CA THR A 398 6.72 3.76 24.90
C THR A 398 5.58 4.59 25.49
N ALA A 399 4.69 5.13 24.67
CA ALA A 399 3.60 6.01 25.12
C ALA A 399 2.62 5.25 26.03
N THR A 400 2.19 5.91 27.11
CA THR A 400 1.32 5.31 28.14
C THR A 400 -0.11 5.83 28.10
N ASN A 401 -0.35 6.92 27.37
CA ASN A 401 -1.62 7.62 27.32
C ASN A 401 -1.77 8.43 26.02
N TRP A 402 -2.97 9.00 25.81
CA TRP A 402 -3.35 9.73 24.61
C TRP A 402 -2.45 10.94 24.33
N TYR A 403 -2.05 11.66 25.39
CA TYR A 403 -1.24 12.86 25.25
C TYR A 403 0.18 12.54 24.79
N GLU A 404 0.79 11.51 25.38
CA GLU A 404 2.11 11.03 24.96
C GLU A 404 2.09 10.47 23.53
N PHE A 405 1.04 9.71 23.19
CA PHE A 405 0.84 9.18 21.84
C PHE A 405 0.71 10.30 20.81
N ARG A 406 -0.15 11.30 21.07
CA ARG A 406 -0.32 12.45 20.17
C ARG A 406 0.93 13.32 20.10
N ALA A 407 1.66 13.49 21.21
CA ALA A 407 2.93 14.21 21.22
C ALA A 407 4.00 13.48 20.38
N ALA A 408 4.05 12.15 20.40
CA ALA A 408 4.93 11.37 19.53
C ALA A 408 4.66 11.67 18.04
N LEU A 409 3.38 11.65 17.65
CA LEU A 409 2.94 11.87 16.27
C LEU A 409 3.20 13.28 15.73
N SER A 410 3.43 14.28 16.58
CA SER A 410 3.66 15.68 16.15
C SER A 410 4.88 15.88 15.24
N THR A 411 5.78 14.90 15.21
CA THR A 411 7.00 14.90 14.37
C THR A 411 6.87 14.08 13.09
N CYS A 412 5.77 13.32 12.95
CA CYS A 412 5.48 12.50 11.79
C CYS A 412 4.79 13.35 10.71
N LYS A 413 5.39 13.40 9.51
CA LYS A 413 4.90 14.25 8.40
C LYS A 413 4.66 13.49 7.10
N THR A 414 5.37 12.39 6.86
CA THR A 414 5.29 11.63 5.61
C THR A 414 5.57 10.15 5.84
N PRO A 415 4.71 9.23 5.36
CA PRO A 415 3.44 9.46 4.66
C PRO A 415 2.38 10.13 5.55
N GLY A 416 1.38 10.74 4.93
CA GLY A 416 0.25 11.31 5.65
C GLY A 416 -0.72 10.22 6.11
N GLU A 417 -0.69 9.92 7.41
CA GLU A 417 -1.40 8.77 7.98
C GLU A 417 -2.35 9.19 9.10
N HIS A 418 -3.48 8.50 9.20
CA HIS A 418 -4.46 8.67 10.27
C HIS A 418 -4.35 7.51 11.26
N PHE A 419 -3.95 7.84 12.49
CA PHE A 419 -3.73 6.89 13.56
C PHE A 419 -4.99 6.71 14.40
N ILE A 420 -5.31 5.46 14.73
CA ILE A 420 -6.38 5.06 15.66
C ILE A 420 -5.75 4.61 16.97
N TYR A 421 -6.37 4.96 18.09
CA TYR A 421 -5.83 4.80 19.44
C TYR A 421 -6.86 4.21 20.40
N ALA A 422 -6.39 3.36 21.32
CA ALA A 422 -7.12 2.92 22.50
C ALA A 422 -6.18 2.65 23.68
N ASP A 423 -6.61 2.86 24.92
CA ASP A 423 -5.81 2.56 26.12
C ASP A 423 -6.53 1.85 27.26
N ARG A 424 -5.73 1.40 28.24
CA ARG A 424 -6.23 0.69 29.43
C ARG A 424 -6.98 1.58 30.42
N SER A 425 -6.85 2.90 30.31
CA SER A 425 -7.59 3.87 31.13
C SER A 425 -9.00 4.11 30.61
N GLY A 426 -9.34 3.58 29.43
CA GLY A 426 -10.68 3.66 28.85
C GLY A 426 -10.80 4.64 27.69
N HIS A 427 -9.72 5.31 27.30
CA HIS A 427 -9.76 6.32 26.24
C HIS A 427 -9.64 5.71 24.85
N ILE A 428 -10.34 6.31 23.90
CA ILE A 428 -10.22 6.03 22.46
C ILE A 428 -10.01 7.34 21.69
N GLY A 429 -9.28 7.28 20.58
CA GLY A 429 -9.05 8.47 19.79
C GLY A 429 -8.50 8.22 18.39
N SER A 430 -8.40 9.30 17.62
CA SER A 430 -7.74 9.31 16.31
C SER A 430 -7.01 10.63 16.05
N GLN A 431 -5.92 10.58 15.30
CA GLN A 431 -5.09 11.74 14.94
C GLN A 431 -4.51 11.58 13.54
N LEU A 432 -4.78 12.54 12.66
CA LEU A 432 -4.04 12.68 11.40
C LEU A 432 -2.64 13.25 11.70
N ALA A 433 -1.60 12.57 11.23
CA ALA A 433 -0.22 13.05 11.27
C ALA A 433 0.31 13.13 9.84
N ALA A 434 0.48 14.37 9.35
CA ALA A 434 0.88 14.62 7.99
C ALA A 434 1.39 16.05 7.79
N ALA A 435 2.30 16.25 6.84
CA ALA A 435 2.61 17.58 6.31
C ALA A 435 1.55 17.97 5.26
N VAL A 436 0.50 18.66 5.70
CA VAL A 436 -0.52 19.20 4.81
C VAL A 436 -0.10 20.61 4.36
N PRO A 437 0.08 20.87 3.07
CA PRO A 437 0.40 22.21 2.59
C PRO A 437 -0.84 23.12 2.61
N GLN A 438 -0.69 24.32 3.17
CA GLN A 438 -1.64 25.40 2.99
C GLN A 438 -1.35 26.10 1.65
N ARG A 439 -2.35 26.15 0.77
CA ARG A 439 -2.23 26.69 -0.58
C ARG A 439 -2.92 28.04 -0.71
N SER A 440 -2.47 28.86 -1.66
CA SER A 440 -3.17 30.08 -2.10
C SER A 440 -4.36 29.80 -3.03
N PHE A 441 -4.60 28.53 -3.34
CA PHE A 441 -5.66 28.01 -4.20
C PHE A 441 -6.24 26.74 -3.56
N ALA A 442 -7.39 26.28 -4.04
CA ALA A 442 -7.94 25.02 -3.56
C ALA A 442 -7.21 23.85 -4.26
N GLY A 443 -6.85 22.80 -3.50
CA GLY A 443 -6.05 21.66 -3.99
C GLY A 443 -6.79 20.73 -4.94
N CYS A 444 -6.50 19.42 -4.87
CA CYS A 444 -7.05 18.41 -5.78
C CYS A 444 -8.59 18.50 -5.91
N PHE A 445 -9.09 18.24 -7.12
CA PHE A 445 -10.51 18.34 -7.51
C PHE A 445 -11.15 19.73 -7.40
N ALA A 446 -10.40 20.77 -7.03
CA ALA A 446 -10.87 22.15 -7.01
C ALA A 446 -10.28 22.97 -8.17
N SER A 447 -10.76 24.21 -8.35
CA SER A 447 -10.29 25.09 -9.43
C SER A 447 -8.90 25.66 -9.14
N VAL A 448 -7.94 25.29 -9.99
CA VAL A 448 -6.56 25.78 -9.93
C VAL A 448 -6.39 27.02 -10.83
N PRO A 449 -5.76 28.11 -10.35
CA PRO A 449 -5.49 29.33 -11.14
C PRO A 449 -4.58 29.07 -12.34
N ASP A 450 -4.68 29.83 -13.43
CA ASP A 450 -3.81 29.64 -14.60
C ASP A 450 -2.37 30.15 -14.40
N SER A 451 -2.21 31.22 -13.62
CA SER A 451 -0.90 31.80 -13.37
C SER A 451 -0.11 30.98 -12.35
N LEU A 452 1.10 30.56 -12.72
CA LEU A 452 2.05 29.94 -11.79
C LEU A 452 2.38 30.84 -10.58
N ALA A 453 2.28 32.16 -10.72
CA ALA A 453 2.52 33.09 -9.60
C ALA A 453 1.41 33.04 -8.54
N GLN A 454 0.21 32.60 -8.92
CA GLN A 454 -0.94 32.45 -8.03
C GLN A 454 -1.01 31.05 -7.38
N ARG A 455 -0.22 30.09 -7.86
CA ARG A 455 -0.10 28.75 -7.29
C ARG A 455 1.09 28.72 -6.33
N ARG A 456 0.83 28.86 -5.02
CA ARG A 456 1.89 28.88 -4.01
C ARG A 456 1.47 28.10 -2.77
N TRP A 457 2.42 27.35 -2.23
CA TRP A 457 2.35 26.87 -0.85
C TRP A 457 2.74 28.03 0.06
N LEU A 458 1.88 28.34 1.01
CA LEU A 458 2.03 29.46 1.94
C LEU A 458 2.73 29.01 3.23
N SER A 459 2.35 27.84 3.73
CA SER A 459 2.80 27.26 4.99
C SER A 459 2.37 25.79 5.07
N GLU A 460 2.66 25.13 6.18
CA GLU A 460 2.08 23.82 6.55
C GLU A 460 0.94 24.05 7.55
N VAL A 461 -0.13 23.26 7.46
CA VAL A 461 -1.21 23.26 8.46
C VAL A 461 -0.62 22.83 9.82
N PRO A 462 -0.81 23.60 10.91
CA PRO A 462 -0.29 23.22 12.21
C PRO A 462 -0.81 21.85 12.67
N PHE A 463 0.04 21.00 13.25
CA PHE A 463 -0.35 19.68 13.75
C PHE A 463 -1.55 19.72 14.70
N THR A 464 -1.64 20.74 15.55
CA THR A 464 -2.77 20.94 16.49
C THR A 464 -4.10 21.24 15.80
N SER A 465 -4.07 21.62 14.53
CA SER A 465 -5.24 21.91 13.69
C SER A 465 -5.58 20.77 12.73
N LEU A 466 -4.75 19.71 12.66
CA LEU A 466 -5.08 18.52 11.88
C LEU A 466 -6.22 17.74 12.56
N PRO A 467 -7.08 17.06 11.76
CA PRO A 467 -8.18 16.25 12.26
C PRO A 467 -7.78 15.33 13.41
N SER A 468 -8.50 15.45 14.51
CA SER A 468 -8.34 14.61 15.68
C SER A 468 -9.66 14.48 16.42
N GLN A 469 -9.91 13.32 17.00
CA GLN A 469 -11.08 13.02 17.82
C GLN A 469 -10.65 12.21 19.03
N THR A 470 -11.23 12.47 20.20
CA THR A 470 -11.00 11.68 21.42
C THR A 470 -12.31 11.53 22.17
N ASP A 471 -12.57 10.34 22.70
CA ASP A 471 -13.73 9.98 23.52
C ASP A 471 -15.08 10.56 23.06
N PRO A 472 -15.48 10.34 21.80
CA PRO A 472 -16.76 10.82 21.31
C PRO A 472 -17.93 10.16 22.06
N VAL A 473 -19.05 10.90 22.20
CA VAL A 473 -20.26 10.42 22.88
C VAL A 473 -20.84 9.14 22.25
N SER A 474 -20.61 8.93 20.95
CA SER A 474 -20.96 7.69 20.25
C SER A 474 -20.27 6.46 20.83
N GLY A 475 -19.16 6.62 21.55
CA GLY A 475 -18.36 5.52 22.10
C GLY A 475 -17.53 4.76 21.06
N TYR A 476 -17.33 5.32 19.86
CA TYR A 476 -16.37 4.79 18.89
C TYR A 476 -15.72 5.90 18.06
N VAL A 477 -14.52 5.61 17.54
CA VAL A 477 -13.85 6.34 16.46
C VAL A 477 -13.69 5.41 15.27
N VAL A 478 -13.86 5.93 14.04
CA VAL A 478 -13.80 5.13 12.81
C VAL A 478 -13.03 5.88 11.72
N HIS A 479 -12.14 5.17 11.05
CA HIS A 479 -11.53 5.62 9.81
C HIS A 479 -11.39 4.48 8.81
N ALA A 480 -11.87 4.73 7.59
CA ALA A 480 -11.82 3.86 6.44
C ALA A 480 -11.40 4.66 5.19
N ASN A 481 -10.46 5.59 5.39
CA ASN A 481 -9.95 6.54 4.38
C ASN A 481 -11.00 7.51 3.83
N GLN A 482 -12.10 7.71 4.56
CA GLN A 482 -13.13 8.67 4.19
C GLN A 482 -12.60 10.11 4.22
N ARG A 483 -13.36 11.02 3.62
CA ARG A 483 -13.08 12.46 3.66
C ARG A 483 -12.79 12.97 5.07
N LEU A 484 -11.71 13.74 5.19
CA LEU A 484 -11.28 14.38 6.42
C LEU A 484 -11.64 15.87 6.43
N GLY A 485 -12.29 16.30 7.51
CA GLY A 485 -12.69 17.69 7.70
C GLY A 485 -13.76 18.18 6.72
N ASN A 486 -14.14 19.44 6.87
CA ASN A 486 -15.19 20.11 6.11
C ASN A 486 -14.65 21.36 5.41
N SER A 487 -15.35 21.83 4.37
CA SER A 487 -14.95 23.06 3.65
C SER A 487 -15.06 24.34 4.48
N SER A 488 -15.74 24.28 5.64
CA SER A 488 -15.87 25.37 6.59
C SER A 488 -14.78 25.42 7.66
N ASP A 489 -13.88 24.43 7.69
CA ASP A 489 -12.81 24.37 8.69
C ASP A 489 -11.81 25.52 8.46
N PRO A 490 -11.13 26.03 9.51
CA PRO A 490 -10.13 27.09 9.35
C PRO A 490 -8.99 26.72 8.39
N PHE A 491 -8.66 25.43 8.32
CA PHE A 491 -7.69 24.84 7.42
C PHE A 491 -8.37 23.69 6.65
N PRO A 492 -9.14 23.99 5.59
CA PRO A 492 -9.80 22.96 4.81
C PRO A 492 -8.77 22.06 4.14
N LEU A 493 -8.96 20.76 4.24
CA LEU A 493 -8.08 19.77 3.62
C LEU A 493 -8.54 19.45 2.20
N SER A 494 -7.59 19.18 1.32
CA SER A 494 -7.80 18.49 0.04
C SER A 494 -7.25 17.06 0.14
N GLY A 495 -7.87 16.15 -0.60
CA GLY A 495 -7.46 14.75 -0.61
C GLY A 495 -8.22 13.91 -1.63
N TYR A 496 -7.68 12.74 -1.87
CA TYR A 496 -8.13 11.74 -2.83
C TYR A 496 -8.86 10.60 -2.12
N TRP A 497 -9.74 10.96 -1.19
CA TRP A 497 -10.34 10.02 -0.25
C TRP A 497 -11.20 8.94 -0.90
N GLU A 498 -11.34 7.83 -0.19
CA GLU A 498 -12.22 6.74 -0.58
C GLU A 498 -13.69 7.15 -0.50
N PRO A 499 -14.54 6.65 -1.42
CA PRO A 499 -15.99 6.76 -1.31
C PRO A 499 -16.50 6.25 0.05
N PRO A 500 -17.64 6.77 0.54
CA PRO A 500 -18.06 6.61 1.94
C PRO A 500 -18.50 5.19 2.31
N TYR A 501 -18.58 4.25 1.35
CA TYR A 501 -19.25 2.97 1.51
C TYR A 501 -18.69 2.09 2.64
N ARG A 502 -17.35 1.98 2.75
CA ARG A 502 -16.72 1.21 3.84
C ARG A 502 -16.92 1.88 5.19
N TYR A 503 -16.68 3.19 5.27
CA TYR A 503 -16.91 3.97 6.48
C TYR A 503 -18.35 3.81 6.99
N GLN A 504 -19.34 4.00 6.11
CA GLN A 504 -20.74 3.89 6.48
C GLN A 504 -21.10 2.47 6.93
N ARG A 505 -20.56 1.44 6.28
CA ARG A 505 -20.78 0.05 6.70
C ARG A 505 -20.24 -0.23 8.10
N ILE A 506 -19.09 0.34 8.49
CA ILE A 506 -18.57 0.21 9.86
C ILE A 506 -19.54 0.91 10.82
N VAL A 507 -19.88 2.18 10.55
CA VAL A 507 -20.79 2.97 11.40
C VAL A 507 -22.13 2.27 11.61
N ASP A 508 -22.80 1.81 10.54
CA ASP A 508 -24.08 1.11 10.62
C ASP A 508 -24.00 -0.14 11.50
N ARG A 509 -22.89 -0.88 11.41
CA ARG A 509 -22.69 -2.10 12.20
C ARG A 509 -22.40 -1.78 13.66
N LEU A 510 -21.57 -0.77 13.93
CA LEU A 510 -21.33 -0.31 15.29
C LEU A 510 -22.63 0.19 15.91
N ASP A 511 -23.41 1.04 15.24
CA ASP A 511 -24.68 1.57 15.76
C ASP A 511 -25.73 0.48 16.02
N SER A 512 -25.72 -0.61 15.23
CA SER A 512 -26.63 -1.74 15.42
C SER A 512 -26.31 -2.63 16.65
N LEU A 513 -25.12 -2.47 17.25
CA LEU A 513 -24.62 -3.32 18.34
C LEU A 513 -24.43 -2.52 19.63
N GLN A 514 -25.04 -2.97 20.71
CA GLN A 514 -24.95 -2.30 22.02
C GLN A 514 -23.66 -2.65 22.78
N ARG A 515 -23.27 -3.94 22.79
CA ARG A 515 -22.09 -4.47 23.46
C ARG A 515 -21.30 -5.35 22.49
N LEU A 516 -20.14 -4.88 22.04
CA LEU A 516 -19.29 -5.54 21.07
C LEU A 516 -18.27 -6.43 21.75
N SER A 517 -18.14 -7.66 21.28
CA SER A 517 -17.03 -8.56 21.61
C SER A 517 -15.92 -8.47 20.56
N LEU A 518 -14.75 -9.01 20.89
CA LEU A 518 -13.66 -9.14 19.93
C LEU A 518 -14.06 -9.99 18.70
N ASN A 519 -14.98 -10.95 18.87
CA ASN A 519 -15.52 -11.75 17.76
C ASN A 519 -16.43 -10.92 16.85
N ASP A 520 -17.17 -9.94 17.37
CA ASP A 520 -17.96 -9.03 16.54
C ASP A 520 -17.05 -8.12 15.70
N MET A 521 -15.97 -7.62 16.31
CA MET A 521 -14.94 -6.83 15.61
C MET A 521 -14.31 -7.65 14.47
N LYS A 522 -13.97 -8.92 14.74
CA LYS A 522 -13.47 -9.87 13.76
C LYS A 522 -14.45 -10.15 12.64
N ALA A 523 -15.72 -10.35 12.96
CA ALA A 523 -16.76 -10.59 11.95
C ALA A 523 -16.92 -9.38 11.03
N LEU A 524 -16.82 -8.17 11.58
CA LEU A 524 -16.90 -6.92 10.82
C LEU A 524 -15.73 -6.74 9.84
N GLN A 525 -14.50 -7.09 10.24
CA GLN A 525 -13.33 -7.11 9.32
C GLN A 525 -13.49 -8.08 8.13
N ASN A 526 -14.39 -9.06 8.25
CA ASN A 526 -14.66 -10.08 7.22
C ASN A 526 -16.01 -9.84 6.51
N ASP A 527 -16.66 -8.70 6.72
CA ASP A 527 -17.95 -8.37 6.14
C ASP A 527 -17.85 -8.18 4.60
N LEU A 528 -18.75 -8.87 3.87
CA LEU A 528 -18.79 -8.92 2.40
C LEU A 528 -19.89 -8.05 1.80
N TYR A 529 -20.58 -7.24 2.60
CA TYR A 529 -21.61 -6.33 2.11
C TYR A 529 -20.97 -5.21 1.28
N ASN A 530 -21.43 -5.05 0.04
CA ASN A 530 -20.96 -3.99 -0.85
C ASN A 530 -21.90 -2.78 -0.78
N GLY A 531 -21.48 -1.73 -0.06
CA GLY A 531 -22.26 -0.49 0.09
C GLY A 531 -22.41 0.30 -1.22
N HIS A 532 -21.45 0.22 -2.14
CA HIS A 532 -21.57 0.85 -3.45
C HIS A 532 -22.65 0.15 -4.28
N ALA A 533 -22.67 -1.19 -4.30
CA ALA A 533 -23.71 -1.94 -4.99
C ALA A 533 -25.12 -1.60 -4.48
N ALA A 534 -25.29 -1.44 -3.17
CA ALA A 534 -26.56 -1.02 -2.57
C ALA A 534 -27.02 0.37 -3.03
N TRP A 535 -26.09 1.26 -3.39
CA TRP A 535 -26.38 2.57 -3.96
C TRP A 535 -26.60 2.52 -5.48
N PHE A 536 -25.81 1.73 -6.21
CA PHE A 536 -25.76 1.72 -7.66
C PHE A 536 -26.81 0.81 -8.32
N VAL A 537 -27.00 -0.40 -7.81
CA VAL A 537 -27.91 -1.40 -8.41
C VAL A 537 -29.36 -0.88 -8.55
N PRO A 538 -29.96 -0.19 -7.55
CA PRO A 538 -31.30 0.38 -7.73
C PRO A 538 -31.41 1.36 -8.90
N ARG A 539 -30.33 2.09 -9.24
CA ARG A 539 -30.30 3.01 -10.38
C ARG A 539 -30.27 2.26 -11.71
N ILE A 540 -29.53 1.15 -11.79
CA ILE A 540 -29.56 0.23 -12.94
C ILE A 540 -30.96 -0.37 -13.12
N ILE A 541 -31.59 -0.86 -12.04
CA ILE A 541 -32.95 -1.42 -12.15
C ILE A 541 -33.94 -0.37 -12.64
N ALA A 542 -33.85 0.86 -12.11
CA ALA A 542 -34.69 1.96 -12.55
C ALA A 542 -34.47 2.33 -14.04
N SER A 543 -33.23 2.30 -14.52
CA SER A 543 -32.92 2.63 -15.92
C SER A 543 -33.51 1.62 -16.90
N LEU A 544 -33.65 0.36 -16.49
CA LEU A 544 -34.25 -0.74 -17.26
C LEU A 544 -35.79 -0.75 -17.23
N SER A 545 -36.44 0.24 -16.62
CA SER A 545 -37.90 0.35 -16.64
C SER A 545 -38.42 0.54 -18.07
N GLY A 546 -39.39 -0.27 -18.48
CA GLY A 546 -39.93 -0.32 -19.85
C GLY A 546 -39.23 -1.30 -20.79
N TYR A 547 -38.11 -1.90 -20.39
CA TYR A 547 -37.46 -2.95 -21.17
C TYR A 547 -38.09 -4.32 -20.89
N SER A 548 -38.47 -5.04 -21.96
CA SER A 548 -38.95 -6.41 -21.91
C SER A 548 -38.00 -7.33 -22.69
N ALA A 549 -37.73 -8.50 -22.12
CA ALA A 549 -37.02 -9.61 -22.77
C ALA A 549 -37.75 -10.91 -22.47
N GLN A 550 -37.45 -11.96 -23.24
CA GLN A 550 -37.98 -13.30 -22.98
C GLN A 550 -37.57 -13.77 -21.58
N SER A 551 -38.47 -14.42 -20.84
CA SER A 551 -38.24 -14.81 -19.44
C SER A 551 -36.99 -15.67 -19.23
N ASP A 552 -36.65 -16.51 -20.22
CA ASP A 552 -35.47 -17.39 -20.14
C ASP A 552 -34.20 -16.76 -20.73
N SER A 553 -34.27 -15.51 -21.18
CA SER A 553 -33.11 -14.80 -21.72
C SER A 553 -32.09 -14.46 -20.61
N PRO A 554 -30.78 -14.52 -20.89
CA PRO A 554 -29.75 -14.10 -19.94
C PRO A 554 -29.96 -12.67 -19.41
N GLU A 555 -30.48 -11.77 -20.25
CA GLU A 555 -30.77 -10.39 -19.92
C GLU A 555 -31.88 -10.27 -18.85
N HIS A 556 -32.98 -11.02 -19.00
CA HIS A 556 -34.06 -11.07 -18.01
C HIS A 556 -33.56 -11.66 -16.68
N LEU A 557 -32.90 -12.82 -16.73
CA LEU A 557 -32.41 -13.50 -15.54
C LEU A 557 -31.36 -12.67 -14.79
N ALA A 558 -30.46 -11.99 -15.50
CA ALA A 558 -29.46 -11.10 -14.90
C ALA A 558 -30.12 -9.92 -14.17
N LYS A 559 -31.18 -9.33 -14.75
CA LYS A 559 -31.95 -8.26 -14.13
C LYS A 559 -32.64 -8.73 -12.85
N GLU A 560 -33.29 -9.90 -12.88
CA GLU A 560 -33.96 -10.47 -11.70
C GLU A 560 -32.96 -10.80 -10.58
N LEU A 561 -31.79 -11.35 -10.92
CA LEU A 561 -30.73 -11.61 -9.95
C LEU A 561 -30.22 -10.33 -9.29
N LEU A 562 -30.01 -9.25 -10.06
CA LEU A 562 -29.61 -7.95 -9.48
C LEU A 562 -30.70 -7.39 -8.58
N HIS A 563 -31.97 -7.45 -9.00
CA HIS A 563 -33.09 -6.92 -8.24
C HIS A 563 -33.29 -7.63 -6.89
N GLY A 564 -33.09 -8.95 -6.85
CA GLY A 564 -33.19 -9.74 -5.61
C GLY A 564 -31.90 -9.83 -4.78
N TRP A 565 -30.80 -9.20 -5.20
CA TRP A 565 -29.51 -9.35 -4.54
C TRP A 565 -29.46 -8.60 -3.20
N ASN A 566 -28.93 -9.27 -2.17
CA ASN A 566 -28.70 -8.70 -0.84
C ASN A 566 -27.33 -7.99 -0.70
N TYR A 567 -26.66 -7.72 -1.82
CA TYR A 567 -25.35 -7.05 -1.90
C TYR A 567 -24.20 -7.79 -1.21
N GLN A 568 -24.35 -9.08 -0.91
CA GLN A 568 -23.26 -9.92 -0.40
C GLN A 568 -22.39 -10.40 -1.56
N GLN A 569 -21.12 -10.00 -1.55
CA GLN A 569 -20.15 -10.29 -2.60
C GLN A 569 -19.36 -11.58 -2.29
N THR A 570 -20.08 -12.70 -2.21
CA THR A 570 -19.47 -14.02 -2.01
C THR A 570 -18.81 -14.54 -3.29
N GLN A 571 -17.97 -15.58 -3.19
CA GLN A 571 -17.34 -16.22 -4.35
C GLN A 571 -18.37 -16.80 -5.33
N GLU A 572 -19.50 -17.27 -4.82
CA GLU A 572 -20.56 -17.92 -5.60
C GLU A 572 -21.56 -16.91 -6.20
N SER A 573 -21.46 -15.63 -5.85
CA SER A 573 -22.43 -14.60 -6.24
C SER A 573 -22.36 -14.32 -7.74
N ILE A 574 -23.43 -14.65 -8.46
CA ILE A 574 -23.62 -14.30 -9.87
C ILE A 574 -23.98 -12.81 -10.01
N ALA A 575 -24.85 -12.32 -9.13
CA ALA A 575 -25.26 -10.92 -9.11
C ALA A 575 -24.07 -9.97 -8.92
N ALA A 576 -23.08 -10.35 -8.10
CA ALA A 576 -21.86 -9.56 -7.93
C ALA A 576 -21.09 -9.39 -9.24
N LEU A 577 -20.88 -10.48 -10.01
CA LEU A 577 -20.18 -10.38 -11.30
C LEU A 577 -20.95 -9.51 -12.31
N ILE A 578 -22.27 -9.65 -12.36
CA ILE A 578 -23.12 -8.82 -13.24
C ILE A 578 -23.00 -7.35 -12.85
N TYR A 579 -23.04 -7.04 -11.55
CA TYR A 579 -22.88 -5.67 -11.04
C TYR A 579 -21.50 -5.08 -11.40
N GLU A 580 -20.41 -5.80 -11.12
CA GLU A 580 -19.04 -5.34 -11.37
C GLU A 580 -18.80 -5.12 -12.88
N MET A 581 -19.29 -6.04 -13.72
CA MET A 581 -19.23 -5.89 -15.18
C MET A 581 -20.08 -4.73 -15.68
N THR A 582 -21.27 -4.53 -15.12
CA THR A 582 -22.15 -3.40 -15.48
C THR A 582 -21.44 -2.08 -15.19
N TYR A 583 -20.84 -1.95 -14.00
CA TYR A 583 -20.14 -0.73 -13.62
C TYR A 583 -18.90 -0.46 -14.49
N LEU A 584 -18.13 -1.50 -14.82
CA LEU A 584 -17.03 -1.40 -15.79
C LEU A 584 -17.52 -0.90 -17.17
N GLN A 585 -18.69 -1.33 -17.62
CA GLN A 585 -19.27 -0.85 -18.87
C GLN A 585 -19.80 0.58 -18.76
N VAL A 586 -20.24 1.03 -17.59
CA VAL A 586 -20.60 2.45 -17.39
C VAL A 586 -19.39 3.34 -17.61
N PHE A 587 -18.21 3.01 -17.06
CA PHE A 587 -16.99 3.76 -17.38
C PHE A 587 -16.74 3.86 -18.88
N ARG A 588 -16.81 2.74 -19.60
CA ARG A 588 -16.51 2.69 -21.03
C ARG A 588 -17.53 3.50 -21.84
N ASN A 589 -18.81 3.26 -21.61
CA ASN A 589 -19.89 3.92 -22.37
C ASN A 589 -20.08 5.40 -22.03
N THR A 590 -19.48 5.90 -20.94
CA THR A 590 -19.58 7.32 -20.52
C THR A 590 -18.35 8.13 -20.91
N LEU A 591 -17.19 7.51 -21.13
CA LEU A 591 -15.92 8.27 -21.21
C LEU A 591 -15.09 7.98 -22.45
N VAL A 592 -15.37 6.91 -23.20
CA VAL A 592 -14.47 6.45 -24.26
C VAL A 592 -14.48 7.36 -25.49
N ASP A 593 -15.61 7.98 -25.80
CA ASP A 593 -15.79 8.83 -26.98
C ASP A 593 -14.99 10.13 -26.84
N GLU A 594 -14.86 10.70 -25.63
CA GLU A 594 -14.00 11.87 -25.43
C GLU A 594 -12.56 11.52 -25.07
N LEU A 595 -12.35 10.51 -24.23
CA LEU A 595 -10.99 10.17 -23.77
C LEU A 595 -10.21 9.32 -24.76
N GLY A 596 -10.88 8.55 -25.62
CA GLY A 596 -10.24 7.48 -26.39
C GLY A 596 -9.70 6.37 -25.48
N GLY A 597 -9.26 5.26 -26.10
CA GLY A 597 -8.84 4.05 -25.37
C GLY A 597 -7.69 4.28 -24.39
N ASP A 598 -6.59 4.88 -24.84
CA ASP A 598 -5.36 4.96 -24.03
C ASP A 598 -5.52 5.84 -22.77
N LEU A 599 -6.18 6.99 -22.89
CA LEU A 599 -6.39 7.89 -21.74
C LEU A 599 -7.47 7.35 -20.81
N LEU A 600 -8.50 6.68 -21.35
CA LEU A 600 -9.45 5.94 -20.54
C LEU A 600 -8.74 4.85 -19.72
N ASP A 601 -7.85 4.06 -20.33
CA ASP A 601 -7.13 3.00 -19.61
C ASP A 601 -6.25 3.57 -18.48
N ARG A 602 -5.62 4.74 -18.67
CA ARG A 602 -4.92 5.46 -17.59
C ARG A 602 -5.88 5.93 -16.49
N PHE A 603 -7.05 6.44 -16.84
CA PHE A 603 -8.08 6.83 -15.87
C PHE A 603 -8.62 5.63 -15.08
N LEU A 604 -8.81 4.48 -15.75
CA LEU A 604 -9.24 3.23 -15.11
C LEU A 604 -8.17 2.63 -14.18
N ALA A 605 -6.92 3.07 -14.30
CA ALA A 605 -5.83 2.72 -13.40
C ALA A 605 -5.78 3.60 -12.14
N LEU A 606 -6.65 4.61 -11.99
CA LEU A 606 -6.79 5.45 -10.78
C LEU A 606 -7.89 4.91 -9.85
N PRO A 607 -7.64 3.86 -9.03
CA PRO A 607 -8.67 3.25 -8.20
C PRO A 607 -9.26 4.26 -7.23
N HIS A 608 -10.53 4.01 -6.85
CA HIS A 608 -11.42 4.84 -6.02
C HIS A 608 -11.65 6.28 -6.50
N VAL A 609 -10.64 7.00 -7.02
CA VAL A 609 -10.79 8.33 -7.61
C VAL A 609 -11.70 8.26 -8.83
N ASN A 610 -11.46 7.31 -9.73
CA ASN A 610 -12.32 7.12 -10.90
C ASN A 610 -13.78 6.85 -10.51
N VAL A 611 -14.00 6.05 -9.47
CA VAL A 611 -15.32 5.75 -8.89
C VAL A 611 -15.93 7.01 -8.28
N ALA A 612 -15.21 7.73 -7.41
CA ALA A 612 -15.72 8.94 -6.77
C ALA A 612 -16.17 9.99 -7.81
N LEU A 613 -15.43 10.12 -8.91
CA LEU A 613 -15.75 11.03 -10.00
C LEU A 613 -16.96 10.56 -10.81
N LEU A 614 -17.00 9.28 -11.19
CA LEU A 614 -18.11 8.71 -11.96
C LEU A 614 -19.40 8.68 -11.13
N ASP A 615 -19.33 8.31 -9.85
CA ASP A 615 -20.48 8.31 -8.95
C ASP A 615 -21.04 9.71 -8.75
N GLY A 616 -20.16 10.71 -8.61
CA GLY A 616 -20.54 12.12 -8.57
C GLY A 616 -21.27 12.55 -9.84
N LEU A 617 -20.82 12.08 -11.01
CA LEU A 617 -21.45 12.33 -12.31
C LEU A 617 -22.84 11.68 -12.42
N ILE A 618 -22.95 10.41 -12.04
CA ILE A 618 -24.22 9.65 -12.02
C ILE A 618 -25.22 10.28 -11.03
N ALA A 619 -24.75 10.74 -9.87
CA ALA A 619 -25.59 11.36 -8.85
C ALA A 619 -26.21 12.69 -9.33
N ARG A 620 -25.50 13.47 -10.15
CA ARG A 620 -26.04 14.68 -10.79
C ARG A 620 -27.01 14.32 -11.91
N GLY A 621 -26.70 13.30 -12.70
CA GLY A 621 -27.57 12.74 -13.73
C GLY A 621 -27.68 13.58 -15.00
N ASP A 622 -27.33 14.87 -14.96
CA ASP A 622 -27.29 15.78 -16.10
C ASP A 622 -25.85 16.20 -16.45
N SER A 623 -25.30 15.63 -17.51
CA SER A 623 -23.95 16.00 -17.94
C SER A 623 -23.72 15.68 -19.40
N SER A 624 -22.94 16.54 -20.06
CA SER A 624 -22.43 16.33 -21.42
C SER A 624 -21.43 15.18 -21.53
N TRP A 625 -21.15 14.46 -20.45
CA TRP A 625 -20.36 13.22 -20.42
C TRP A 625 -21.22 11.99 -20.69
N PHE A 626 -22.55 12.08 -20.61
CA PHE A 626 -23.42 10.96 -20.99
C PHE A 626 -23.78 10.95 -22.48
N ASP A 627 -23.36 11.97 -23.21
CA ASP A 627 -23.63 12.19 -24.63
C ASP A 627 -22.52 11.55 -25.45
N ASP A 628 -22.83 10.52 -26.23
CA ASP A 628 -21.87 9.88 -27.14
C ASP A 628 -21.67 10.81 -28.34
N VAL A 629 -20.54 11.52 -28.40
CA VAL A 629 -20.33 12.55 -29.43
C VAL A 629 -20.26 12.00 -30.87
N HIS A 630 -20.33 10.68 -31.03
CA HIS A 630 -20.38 9.99 -32.32
C HIS A 630 -21.81 9.66 -32.79
N THR A 631 -22.83 9.87 -31.96
CA THR A 631 -24.24 9.65 -32.31
C THR A 631 -24.95 10.99 -32.58
N PRO A 632 -26.04 10.99 -33.38
CA PRO A 632 -26.80 12.22 -33.64
C PRO A 632 -27.76 12.60 -32.51
N GLU A 633 -28.15 11.65 -31.66
CA GLU A 633 -29.07 11.84 -30.55
C GLU A 633 -28.28 11.98 -29.25
N LYS A 634 -28.68 12.89 -28.36
CA LYS A 634 -28.00 13.06 -27.08
C LYS A 634 -28.51 12.04 -26.08
N GLU A 635 -27.66 11.11 -25.66
CA GLU A 635 -28.03 10.15 -24.64
C GLU A 635 -28.09 10.78 -23.25
N THR A 636 -29.02 10.27 -22.46
CA THR A 636 -29.19 10.59 -21.05
C THR A 636 -28.41 9.61 -20.18
N CYS A 637 -28.13 10.01 -18.93
CA CYS A 637 -27.57 9.10 -17.92
C CYS A 637 -28.35 7.79 -17.84
N ARG A 638 -29.69 7.85 -17.89
CA ARG A 638 -30.56 6.66 -17.88
C ARG A 638 -30.27 5.72 -19.04
N GLU A 639 -30.13 6.25 -20.25
CA GLU A 639 -29.86 5.45 -21.46
C GLU A 639 -28.47 4.82 -21.41
N ILE A 640 -27.45 5.57 -20.96
CA ILE A 640 -26.09 5.04 -20.78
C ILE A 640 -26.04 3.92 -19.72
N LEU A 641 -26.75 4.08 -18.60
CA LEU A 641 -26.85 3.04 -17.58
C LEU A 641 -27.53 1.77 -18.13
N ALA A 642 -28.62 1.91 -18.89
CA ALA A 642 -29.28 0.77 -19.53
C ALA A 642 -28.37 0.10 -20.59
N LYS A 643 -27.74 0.89 -21.48
CA LYS A 643 -26.75 0.43 -22.49
C LYS A 643 -25.63 -0.37 -21.83
N SER A 644 -25.16 0.08 -20.67
CA SER A 644 -24.05 -0.55 -19.93
C SER A 644 -24.44 -1.89 -19.32
N PHE A 645 -25.66 -2.03 -18.80
CA PHE A 645 -26.17 -3.33 -18.34
C PHE A 645 -26.20 -4.36 -19.50
N PHE A 646 -26.76 -3.99 -20.66
CA PHE A 646 -26.79 -4.90 -21.81
C PHE A 646 -25.39 -5.23 -22.34
N SER A 647 -24.49 -4.24 -22.38
CA SER A 647 -23.09 -4.43 -22.77
C SER A 647 -22.37 -5.40 -21.83
N ALA A 648 -22.68 -5.37 -20.54
CA ALA A 648 -22.13 -6.28 -19.55
C ALA A 648 -22.63 -7.71 -19.74
N VAL A 649 -23.94 -7.88 -19.92
CA VAL A 649 -24.56 -9.18 -20.19
C VAL A 649 -24.01 -9.79 -21.49
N ASP A 650 -23.90 -9.01 -22.57
CA ASP A 650 -23.32 -9.47 -23.83
C ASP A 650 -21.84 -9.86 -23.69
N SER A 651 -21.06 -9.06 -22.95
CA SER A 651 -19.65 -9.37 -22.64
C SER A 651 -19.52 -10.69 -21.87
N LEU A 652 -20.37 -10.90 -20.86
CA LEU A 652 -20.38 -12.13 -20.08
C LEU A 652 -20.81 -13.35 -20.92
N LYS A 653 -21.81 -13.21 -21.79
CA LYS A 653 -22.21 -14.25 -22.74
C LYS A 653 -21.06 -14.65 -23.66
N LYS A 654 -20.32 -13.68 -24.19
CA LYS A 654 -19.16 -13.92 -25.07
C LYS A 654 -18.01 -14.60 -24.34
N GLN A 655 -17.73 -14.19 -23.10
CA GLN A 655 -16.59 -14.71 -22.33
C GLN A 655 -16.88 -16.05 -21.63
N ARG A 656 -18.12 -16.28 -21.20
CA ARG A 656 -18.48 -17.39 -20.28
C ARG A 656 -19.70 -18.21 -20.73
N GLY A 657 -20.26 -17.91 -21.90
CA GLY A 657 -21.46 -18.55 -22.43
C GLY A 657 -22.75 -18.01 -21.83
N GLY A 658 -23.90 -18.40 -22.40
CA GLY A 658 -25.23 -17.94 -21.99
C GLY A 658 -25.78 -18.55 -20.70
N ASN A 659 -25.07 -19.52 -20.10
CA ASN A 659 -25.47 -20.10 -18.82
C ASN A 659 -24.95 -19.25 -17.66
N LEU A 660 -25.85 -18.58 -16.94
CA LEU A 660 -25.53 -17.74 -15.79
C LEU A 660 -24.85 -18.49 -14.64
N GLY A 661 -25.01 -19.82 -14.54
CA GLY A 661 -24.27 -20.63 -13.56
C GLY A 661 -22.74 -20.56 -13.73
N ASN A 662 -22.27 -20.15 -14.90
CA ASN A 662 -20.86 -19.91 -15.17
C ASN A 662 -20.40 -18.49 -14.75
N TRP A 663 -21.29 -17.62 -14.28
CA TRP A 663 -20.99 -16.21 -14.01
C TRP A 663 -20.74 -15.94 -12.52
N THR A 664 -20.09 -16.87 -11.82
CA THR A 664 -19.77 -16.67 -10.40
C THR A 664 -18.61 -15.70 -10.23
N TRP A 665 -18.69 -14.87 -9.18
CA TRP A 665 -17.67 -13.86 -8.89
C TRP A 665 -16.27 -14.45 -8.72
N GLY A 666 -16.12 -15.50 -7.90
CA GLY A 666 -14.84 -16.16 -7.64
C GLY A 666 -14.23 -16.89 -8.84
N ALA A 667 -14.96 -17.03 -9.96
CA ALA A 667 -14.41 -17.59 -11.19
C ALA A 667 -13.62 -16.56 -12.02
N VAL A 668 -13.73 -15.26 -11.71
CA VAL A 668 -12.92 -14.20 -12.32
C VAL A 668 -12.19 -13.37 -11.27
N HIS A 669 -12.75 -13.26 -10.08
CA HIS A 669 -12.16 -12.54 -8.97
C HIS A 669 -11.22 -13.42 -8.18
N THR A 670 -9.94 -13.13 -8.32
CA THR A 670 -8.88 -13.98 -7.81
C THR A 670 -7.80 -13.15 -7.15
N LEU A 671 -7.23 -13.71 -6.10
CA LEU A 671 -6.10 -13.13 -5.39
C LEU A 671 -4.85 -13.95 -5.65
N SER A 672 -3.72 -13.27 -5.76
CA SER A 672 -2.39 -13.88 -5.82
C SER A 672 -1.39 -13.01 -5.06
N GLY A 673 -0.27 -13.61 -4.67
CA GLY A 673 0.84 -12.93 -4.02
C GLY A 673 1.89 -12.56 -5.06
N PHE A 674 2.39 -11.33 -4.98
CA PHE A 674 3.44 -10.82 -5.84
C PHE A 674 4.83 -11.16 -5.28
N HIS A 675 5.71 -11.65 -6.16
CA HIS A 675 7.15 -11.70 -5.93
C HIS A 675 7.88 -11.35 -7.25
N PRO A 676 8.91 -10.49 -7.26
CA PRO A 676 9.52 -10.00 -8.50
C PRO A 676 10.16 -11.11 -9.36
N LEU A 677 10.62 -12.19 -8.74
CA LEU A 677 11.16 -13.36 -9.45
C LEU A 677 10.12 -14.43 -9.82
N ALA A 678 8.83 -14.25 -9.48
CA ALA A 678 7.80 -15.26 -9.75
C ALA A 678 7.55 -15.49 -11.24
N LEU A 679 7.86 -14.52 -12.10
CA LEU A 679 7.71 -14.62 -13.55
C LEU A 679 8.91 -15.29 -14.25
N HIS A 680 9.99 -15.60 -13.53
CA HIS A 680 11.15 -16.24 -14.14
C HIS A 680 10.80 -17.67 -14.60
N PRO A 681 11.05 -18.06 -15.87
CA PRO A 681 10.50 -19.30 -16.46
C PRO A 681 10.99 -20.60 -15.78
N VAL A 682 12.20 -20.58 -15.21
CA VAL A 682 12.81 -21.78 -14.59
C VAL A 682 12.54 -21.88 -13.08
N VAL A 683 12.60 -20.76 -12.36
CA VAL A 683 12.63 -20.73 -10.88
C VAL A 683 11.44 -19.98 -10.26
N GLY A 684 10.64 -19.30 -11.08
CA GLY A 684 9.53 -18.47 -10.60
C GLY A 684 8.48 -19.24 -9.80
N ARG A 685 8.27 -20.52 -10.13
CA ARG A 685 7.40 -21.44 -9.38
C ARG A 685 7.75 -21.60 -7.90
N PHE A 686 9.00 -21.34 -7.49
CA PHE A 686 9.40 -21.40 -6.09
C PHE A 686 8.90 -20.19 -5.30
N PHE A 687 8.72 -19.06 -5.97
CA PHE A 687 8.26 -17.81 -5.38
C PHE A 687 6.76 -17.60 -5.54
N ALA A 688 6.18 -18.24 -6.57
CA ALA A 688 4.78 -18.08 -6.94
C ALA A 688 3.83 -18.43 -5.78
N PHE A 689 2.82 -17.58 -5.62
CA PHE A 689 1.67 -17.85 -4.78
C PHE A 689 0.51 -18.28 -5.66
N PRO A 690 -0.23 -19.36 -5.32
CA PRO A 690 -1.32 -19.83 -6.16
C PRO A 690 -2.41 -18.76 -6.28
N GLU A 691 -2.87 -18.52 -7.51
CA GLU A 691 -4.06 -17.72 -7.76
C GLU A 691 -5.27 -18.49 -7.24
N ILE A 692 -6.05 -17.85 -6.36
CA ILE A 692 -7.21 -18.48 -5.71
C ILE A 692 -8.43 -17.57 -5.77
N PRO A 693 -9.65 -18.14 -5.85
CA PRO A 693 -10.88 -17.38 -5.77
C PRO A 693 -10.95 -16.50 -4.52
N ALA A 694 -11.41 -15.27 -4.71
CA ALA A 694 -11.56 -14.26 -3.67
C ALA A 694 -13.05 -13.88 -3.50
N ALA A 695 -13.44 -13.55 -2.27
CA ALA A 695 -14.69 -12.88 -1.96
C ALA A 695 -14.42 -11.39 -1.70
N GLY A 696 -15.48 -10.59 -1.62
CA GLY A 696 -15.37 -9.15 -1.44
C GLY A 696 -15.05 -8.44 -2.75
N GLY A 697 -14.81 -7.13 -2.67
CA GLY A 697 -14.45 -6.27 -3.79
C GLY A 697 -13.88 -4.94 -3.29
N ASN A 698 -13.83 -3.94 -4.16
CA ASN A 698 -13.23 -2.63 -3.86
C ASN A 698 -13.92 -1.91 -2.67
N PHE A 699 -15.22 -2.14 -2.45
CA PHE A 699 -16.04 -1.39 -1.48
C PHE A 699 -16.59 -2.23 -0.33
N THR A 700 -16.13 -3.46 -0.16
CA THR A 700 -16.44 -4.31 1.01
C THR A 700 -15.42 -4.07 2.12
N LEU A 701 -15.78 -4.38 3.37
CA LEU A 701 -14.84 -4.28 4.50
C LEU A 701 -13.75 -5.34 4.42
N CYS A 702 -14.12 -6.58 4.09
CA CYS A 702 -13.15 -7.57 3.62
C CYS A 702 -12.69 -7.16 2.22
N ASN A 703 -11.79 -6.18 2.17
CA ASN A 703 -11.40 -5.51 0.95
C ASN A 703 -10.61 -6.47 0.03
N ALA A 704 -10.95 -6.43 -1.25
CA ALA A 704 -10.28 -7.19 -2.31
C ALA A 704 -10.17 -6.30 -3.55
N THR A 705 -9.33 -5.28 -3.44
CA THR A 705 -9.22 -4.22 -4.44
C THR A 705 -8.55 -4.72 -5.73
N TYR A 706 -9.14 -4.32 -6.85
CA TYR A 706 -8.61 -4.42 -8.21
C TYR A 706 -8.77 -3.09 -8.96
N ILE A 707 -8.05 -2.89 -10.06
CA ILE A 707 -8.19 -1.71 -10.94
C ILE A 707 -9.04 -2.04 -12.15
N TYR A 708 -9.86 -1.10 -12.63
CA TYR A 708 -10.75 -1.35 -13.77
C TYR A 708 -10.00 -1.52 -15.10
N GLN A 709 -8.75 -1.06 -15.19
CA GLN A 709 -7.86 -1.31 -16.33
C GLN A 709 -7.50 -2.81 -16.44
N GLN A 710 -7.35 -3.51 -15.31
CA GLN A 710 -7.08 -4.95 -15.23
C GLN A 710 -8.11 -5.59 -14.29
N PRO A 711 -9.36 -5.74 -14.76
CA PRO A 711 -10.49 -6.00 -13.88
C PRO A 711 -10.39 -7.36 -13.18
N PHE A 712 -10.91 -7.39 -11.96
CA PHE A 712 -11.19 -8.56 -11.12
C PHE A 712 -9.97 -9.31 -10.57
N LYS A 713 -8.74 -9.08 -11.03
CA LYS A 713 -7.56 -9.60 -10.34
C LYS A 713 -7.24 -8.70 -9.15
N THR A 714 -7.51 -9.18 -7.94
CA THR A 714 -7.17 -8.41 -6.74
C THR A 714 -5.67 -8.48 -6.48
N PHE A 715 -5.12 -7.32 -6.18
CA PHE A 715 -3.71 -7.16 -5.87
C PHE A 715 -3.50 -6.35 -4.58
N VAL A 716 -4.53 -5.67 -4.06
CA VAL A 716 -4.53 -5.02 -2.75
C VAL A 716 -5.65 -5.59 -1.87
N GLY A 717 -5.34 -5.75 -0.60
CA GLY A 717 -6.31 -6.04 0.44
C GLY A 717 -5.60 -6.16 1.80
N PRO A 718 -6.26 -6.69 2.84
CA PRO A 718 -5.75 -6.69 4.21
C PRO A 718 -4.51 -7.58 4.35
N CYS A 719 -3.33 -6.98 4.16
CA CYS A 719 -2.03 -7.64 4.26
C CYS A 719 -1.62 -7.94 5.71
N ILE A 720 -2.24 -7.23 6.67
CA ILE A 720 -2.28 -7.54 8.09
C ILE A 720 -3.69 -7.25 8.62
N ARG A 721 -4.17 -8.05 9.56
CA ARG A 721 -5.32 -7.70 10.42
C ARG A 721 -4.90 -7.80 11.87
N GLN A 722 -5.29 -6.82 12.69
CA GLN A 722 -5.06 -6.82 14.12
C GLN A 722 -6.34 -6.53 14.90
N LEU A 723 -6.47 -7.17 16.06
CA LEU A 723 -7.50 -6.91 17.06
C LEU A 723 -6.86 -6.87 18.46
N VAL A 724 -7.29 -5.92 19.28
CA VAL A 724 -6.81 -5.76 20.65
C VAL A 724 -7.98 -5.54 21.60
N ASP A 725 -7.97 -6.26 22.72
CA ASP A 725 -8.80 -5.99 23.90
C ASP A 725 -7.89 -5.48 25.03
N LEU A 726 -8.12 -4.26 25.50
CA LEU A 726 -7.25 -3.59 26.48
C LEU A 726 -7.43 -4.16 27.91
N SER A 727 -8.38 -5.08 28.12
CA SER A 727 -8.49 -5.84 29.38
C SER A 727 -7.36 -6.86 29.55
N THR A 728 -6.74 -7.31 28.46
CA THR A 728 -5.65 -8.31 28.47
C THR A 728 -4.32 -7.73 27.96
N GLN A 729 -3.27 -8.56 27.95
CA GLN A 729 -1.98 -8.27 27.30
C GLN A 729 -1.85 -8.95 25.92
N GLU A 730 -2.95 -9.52 25.40
CA GLU A 730 -2.97 -10.23 24.13
C GLU A 730 -2.99 -9.25 22.95
N TYR A 731 -2.44 -9.73 21.84
CA TYR A 731 -2.39 -9.08 20.54
C TYR A 731 -2.79 -10.12 19.49
N HIS A 732 -3.98 -9.98 18.93
CA HIS A 732 -4.46 -10.91 17.91
C HIS A 732 -4.14 -10.35 16.54
N VAL A 733 -3.42 -11.11 15.72
CA VAL A 733 -2.88 -10.64 14.45
C VAL A 733 -2.85 -11.74 13.41
N ILE A 734 -2.80 -11.38 12.12
CA ILE A 734 -2.49 -12.32 11.05
C ILE A 734 -1.85 -11.58 9.88
N LEU A 735 -0.86 -12.20 9.23
CA LEU A 735 -0.25 -11.71 8.00
C LEU A 735 -0.86 -12.40 6.78
N TYR A 736 -0.93 -11.67 5.66
CA TYR A 736 -1.02 -12.28 4.35
C TYR A 736 0.31 -12.96 4.02
N GLY A 737 0.33 -14.30 3.98
CA GLY A 737 1.55 -15.08 3.75
C GLY A 737 2.11 -15.68 5.05
N GLY A 738 3.28 -15.22 5.47
CA GLY A 738 3.97 -15.70 6.67
C GLY A 738 5.13 -14.78 7.05
N GLN A 739 5.87 -15.15 8.09
CA GLN A 739 6.93 -14.34 8.68
C GLN A 739 8.23 -14.32 7.86
N SER A 740 8.56 -15.38 7.12
CA SER A 740 9.85 -15.55 6.44
C SER A 740 9.81 -15.13 4.97
N GLY A 741 10.93 -14.58 4.48
CA GLY A 741 11.17 -14.28 3.07
C GLY A 741 11.64 -15.47 2.24
N HIS A 742 12.07 -16.55 2.88
CA HIS A 742 12.68 -17.67 2.17
C HIS A 742 11.60 -18.64 1.64
N PRO A 743 11.52 -18.91 0.31
CA PRO A 743 10.42 -19.69 -0.29
C PRO A 743 10.32 -21.13 0.21
N PHE A 744 11.41 -21.71 0.73
CA PHE A 744 11.42 -23.05 1.33
C PHE A 744 11.34 -23.05 2.86
N SER A 745 11.18 -21.89 3.50
CA SER A 745 10.86 -21.83 4.93
C SER A 745 9.42 -22.30 5.14
N ARG A 746 9.18 -23.05 6.23
CA ARG A 746 7.82 -23.37 6.65
C ARG A 746 7.00 -22.10 6.95
N HIS A 747 7.67 -21.01 7.33
CA HIS A 747 7.08 -19.72 7.67
C HIS A 747 6.90 -18.77 6.47
N TYR A 748 7.04 -19.26 5.22
CA TYR A 748 6.80 -18.45 4.03
C TYR A 748 5.30 -18.17 3.78
N GLN A 749 4.44 -19.16 4.04
CA GLN A 749 2.99 -19.11 3.76
C GLN A 749 2.13 -19.85 4.82
N ASP A 750 2.66 -20.13 6.01
CA ASP A 750 1.95 -20.90 7.05
C ASP A 750 0.70 -20.20 7.60
N GLN A 751 0.64 -18.87 7.55
CA GLN A 751 -0.53 -18.11 8.01
C GLN A 751 -1.66 -18.03 6.96
N LYS A 752 -1.39 -18.36 5.69
CA LYS A 752 -2.33 -18.24 4.56
C LYS A 752 -3.71 -18.85 4.83
N THR A 753 -3.76 -20.06 5.37
CA THR A 753 -5.03 -20.76 5.61
C THR A 753 -5.86 -20.07 6.68
N LEU A 754 -5.23 -19.61 7.76
CA LEU A 754 -5.89 -18.86 8.83
C LEU A 754 -6.40 -17.52 8.30
N TRP A 755 -5.56 -16.79 7.57
CA TRP A 755 -5.92 -15.52 6.94
C TRP A 755 -7.16 -15.65 6.06
N ARG A 756 -7.23 -16.69 5.21
CA ARG A 756 -8.40 -16.95 4.35
C ARG A 756 -9.68 -17.26 5.11
N GLN A 757 -9.56 -17.85 6.30
CA GLN A 757 -10.68 -18.16 7.19
C GLN A 757 -11.03 -16.99 8.12
N GLY A 758 -10.38 -15.83 7.95
CA GLY A 758 -10.50 -14.69 8.85
C GLY A 758 -10.01 -14.97 10.27
N LYS A 759 -9.20 -16.01 10.48
CA LYS A 759 -8.65 -16.39 11.80
C LYS A 759 -7.36 -15.62 12.09
N LEU A 760 -7.12 -15.39 13.38
CA LEU A 760 -5.97 -14.66 13.91
C LEU A 760 -5.12 -15.60 14.77
N ILE A 761 -3.83 -15.32 14.84
CA ILE A 761 -2.90 -15.86 15.83
C ILE A 761 -2.84 -14.89 17.02
N THR A 762 -2.41 -15.35 18.19
CA THR A 762 -2.32 -14.52 19.41
C THR A 762 -0.87 -14.44 19.86
N LEU A 763 -0.36 -13.22 19.99
CA LEU A 763 0.87 -12.89 20.71
C LEU A 763 0.49 -12.23 22.05
N THR A 764 1.40 -12.19 23.02
CA THR A 764 1.11 -11.58 24.32
C THR A 764 2.33 -10.88 24.89
N LEU A 765 2.11 -9.78 25.62
CA LEU A 765 3.14 -9.10 26.42
C LEU A 765 3.25 -9.68 27.85
N ASP A 766 2.40 -10.65 28.20
CA ASP A 766 2.48 -11.38 29.46
C ASP A 766 3.45 -12.57 29.33
N PRO A 767 4.65 -12.51 29.94
CA PRO A 767 5.63 -13.58 29.82
C PRO A 767 5.19 -14.90 30.46
N SER A 768 4.19 -14.89 31.35
CA SER A 768 3.69 -16.10 32.01
C SER A 768 2.71 -16.91 31.14
N ALA A 769 2.12 -16.27 30.14
CA ALA A 769 1.14 -16.88 29.23
C ALA A 769 1.79 -17.59 28.03
N GLU A 770 3.10 -17.43 27.81
CA GLU A 770 3.81 -18.03 26.68
C GLU A 770 4.29 -19.46 26.99
N ASN A 771 3.82 -20.46 26.24
CA ASN A 771 4.43 -21.78 26.26
C ASN A 771 5.71 -21.80 25.41
N ARG A 772 6.83 -21.40 26.03
CA ARG A 772 8.14 -21.25 25.38
C ARG A 772 8.88 -22.56 25.14
N SER A 773 8.36 -23.71 25.63
CA SER A 773 9.06 -25.00 25.59
C SER A 773 9.29 -25.55 24.18
N ILE A 774 8.48 -25.12 23.22
CA ILE A 774 8.52 -25.52 21.81
C ILE A 774 9.15 -24.47 20.90
N TRP A 775 9.65 -23.36 21.46
CA TRP A 775 10.23 -22.26 20.70
C TRP A 775 11.71 -22.51 20.39
N THR A 776 12.15 -22.01 19.25
CA THR A 776 13.57 -22.08 18.87
C THR A 776 14.31 -20.91 19.51
N LEU A 777 15.40 -21.17 20.25
CA LEU A 777 16.23 -20.15 20.88
C LEU A 777 17.50 -19.89 20.06
N PHE A 778 17.70 -18.63 19.70
CA PHE A 778 18.96 -18.11 19.17
C PHE A 778 19.52 -17.07 20.14
N ARG A 779 20.71 -17.31 20.70
CA ARG A 779 21.36 -16.41 21.65
C ARG A 779 22.52 -15.70 20.98
N LEU A 780 22.50 -14.37 21.01
CA LEU A 780 23.63 -13.55 20.63
C LEU A 780 24.47 -13.23 21.86
N LEU A 781 25.79 -13.37 21.75
CA LEU A 781 26.76 -13.01 22.79
C LEU A 781 27.66 -11.87 22.30
N PRO A 782 28.06 -10.95 23.20
CA PRO A 782 29.16 -10.03 22.91
C PRO A 782 30.45 -10.79 22.55
N LYS A 783 31.18 -10.30 21.54
CA LYS A 783 32.46 -10.86 21.09
C LYS A 783 33.67 -10.25 21.77
#